data_AF-A0A0Q5CLY1-F1
#
_entry.id   AF-A0A0Q5CLY1-F1
#
_cell.length_a   1.000
_cell.length_b   1.000
_cell.length_c   1.000
_cell.angle_alpha   90.00
_cell.angle_beta   90.00
_cell.angle_gamma   90.00
#
_symmetry.space_group_name_H-M   'P 1'
#
loop_
_entity.id
_entity.type
_entity.pdbx_description
1 polymer ?
#
loop_
_entity_poly.entity_id
_entity_poly.type
_entity_poly.pdbx_seq_one_letter_code
_entity_poly.pdbx_strand_id
1 'polypeptide(L)'
;MPTRLLQFDNQSVRLDARADRLDLRDRPYAPPVSALPPQWPAETRLRQLLPDYIRQGLVLDQGAQGNQGACTGYGLAAVVNFLLWQRDGAGGIGGGAGVSPQMLYDLARFYDEWPGEEYEGSSCRGAIKGWSKHGSCLAPLWRASVHPDQAGQDAGDQDVRSGYRPDPRWAADAATRPLGVYYRVDSDAITDMQAALHAIGALYVSATVHPGWLAVPASTALPASHGELPVIAWDGMPAGAGNHAFAIIGYNAYGFVVQNSWGEDWGARGFAVLRYDDWRINGLDCWVAALGVPQAAMTAAVATVPGMASGHGADAAGNASPPGAAAVSAVACRPGSSTAGALAAKSRCPGPSLASADPPAPPNPALVSVLPWSTATAYAHTLVSGNNGVLRSTRPDIGRAADLVDVVVNEGLGAWLAQLAHNADNSSAAPKLVIYAHGGLNSEAASLQRVRTMGPYFAANGIYPLFYTWRTGLLETLGDVLQNAVGGTPAPAQDGLGSALGDAKDGLLEIIAHQVRWIWREMKNNAAMAAQDGGALALLSAALVRLRQAHPALEIHLAGHSAGAFVHGHLLDLCRAAQLPVASVTLYAPACSLAFAQRTFVAAVDAGVVPRDRFWLHVLSDVAERNDTVGPYGKSLLYLVARGFEEVRKTPLAGLQHPLDPSALHPDDDLWRPDDWPAVQAWRAWVAALPAQADGAPACEVSAMRMPVSLQRAVKPSHSAFDNDIVILGRTINRVLGRSPDAALAAPVTDLDY
;
A
#
# COMPACT_ATOMS: atom_id res chain seq x y z
N MET A 1 -9.18 4.82 -22.05
CA MET A 1 -10.27 5.48 -22.80
C MET A 1 -10.53 6.79 -22.08
N PRO A 2 -10.49 7.95 -22.75
CA PRO A 2 -10.77 9.24 -22.11
C PRO A 2 -12.22 9.29 -21.66
N THR A 3 -12.49 9.99 -20.54
CA THR A 3 -13.85 10.13 -20.03
C THR A 3 -14.72 10.91 -21.03
N ARG A 4 -16.00 10.56 -21.19
CA ARG A 4 -16.91 11.27 -22.11
C ARG A 4 -18.11 11.88 -21.39
N LEU A 5 -18.52 13.03 -21.89
CA LEU A 5 -19.63 13.83 -21.37
C LEU A 5 -20.83 13.65 -22.30
N LEU A 6 -21.94 13.12 -21.77
CA LEU A 6 -23.23 13.07 -22.45
C LEU A 6 -24.09 14.24 -21.99
N GLN A 7 -24.76 14.91 -22.92
CA GLN A 7 -25.71 15.98 -22.61
C GLN A 7 -27.15 15.51 -22.85
N PHE A 8 -28.00 15.76 -21.85
CA PHE A 8 -29.46 15.77 -21.88
C PHE A 8 -29.92 17.23 -21.94
N ASP A 9 -31.13 17.47 -22.44
CA ASP A 9 -31.70 18.82 -22.60
C ASP A 9 -31.56 19.70 -21.33
N ASN A 10 -31.54 19.10 -20.12
CA ASN A 10 -31.34 19.78 -18.83
C ASN A 10 -30.25 19.19 -17.90
N GLN A 11 -29.49 18.16 -18.32
CA GLN A 11 -28.50 17.50 -17.44
C GLN A 11 -27.25 17.05 -18.23
N SER A 12 -26.08 17.05 -17.60
CA SER A 12 -24.85 16.47 -18.19
C SER A 12 -24.40 15.29 -17.34
N VAL A 13 -24.08 14.16 -17.99
CA VAL A 13 -23.64 12.94 -17.32
C VAL A 13 -22.30 12.46 -17.88
N ARG A 14 -21.34 12.24 -16.99
CA ARG A 14 -19.99 11.79 -17.32
C ARG A 14 -19.91 10.27 -17.25
N LEU A 15 -19.43 9.68 -18.34
CA LEU A 15 -19.24 8.24 -18.55
C LEU A 15 -17.77 7.86 -18.42
N ASP A 16 -17.46 7.01 -17.43
CA ASP A 16 -16.09 6.73 -17.03
C ASP A 16 -15.79 5.24 -16.79
N ALA A 17 -16.71 4.35 -17.18
CA ALA A 17 -16.47 2.92 -17.13
C ALA A 17 -15.41 2.49 -18.16
N ARG A 18 -14.67 1.43 -17.83
CA ARG A 18 -13.68 0.80 -18.69
C ARG A 18 -13.98 -0.69 -18.78
N ALA A 19 -13.78 -1.25 -19.97
CA ALA A 19 -13.87 -2.69 -20.15
C ALA A 19 -12.79 -3.40 -19.33
N ASP A 20 -13.14 -4.51 -18.67
CA ASP A 20 -12.17 -5.29 -17.91
C ASP A 20 -11.11 -5.89 -18.85
N ARG A 21 -9.82 -5.69 -18.55
CA ARG A 21 -8.73 -6.43 -19.24
C ARG A 21 -8.85 -7.93 -18.97
N LEU A 22 -8.45 -8.81 -19.88
CA LEU A 22 -8.47 -10.27 -19.62
C LEU A 22 -7.64 -10.64 -18.37
N ASP A 23 -8.23 -11.36 -17.41
CA ASP A 23 -7.54 -11.93 -16.23
C ASP A 23 -7.96 -13.38 -16.05
N LEU A 24 -7.03 -14.32 -16.24
CA LEU A 24 -7.30 -15.76 -16.17
C LEU A 24 -7.70 -16.25 -14.76
N ARG A 25 -7.63 -15.38 -13.74
CA ARG A 25 -8.02 -15.69 -12.36
C ARG A 25 -9.49 -15.38 -12.08
N ASP A 26 -10.18 -14.69 -12.99
CA ASP A 26 -11.62 -14.48 -12.89
C ASP A 26 -12.34 -15.84 -12.89
N ARG A 27 -13.21 -16.06 -11.91
CA ARG A 27 -13.94 -17.33 -11.79
C ARG A 27 -15.13 -17.30 -12.74
N PRO A 28 -15.22 -18.20 -13.72
CA PRO A 28 -16.38 -18.24 -14.60
C PRO A 28 -17.62 -18.70 -13.82
N TYR A 29 -18.76 -18.07 -14.10
CA TYR A 29 -20.05 -18.53 -13.61
C TYR A 29 -20.50 -19.74 -14.44
N ALA A 30 -20.92 -20.80 -13.77
CA ALA A 30 -21.49 -21.99 -14.39
C ALA A 30 -22.90 -22.20 -13.82
N PRO A 31 -23.98 -21.86 -14.56
CA PRO A 31 -25.33 -21.96 -14.04
C PRO A 31 -25.76 -23.41 -13.82
N PRO A 32 -26.59 -23.69 -12.79
CA PRO A 32 -27.22 -24.99 -12.67
C PRO A 32 -28.26 -25.21 -13.79
N VAL A 33 -28.37 -26.45 -14.25
CA VAL A 33 -29.38 -26.82 -15.25
C VAL A 33 -30.77 -26.67 -14.63
N SER A 34 -31.54 -25.67 -15.08
CA SER A 34 -32.88 -25.40 -14.58
C SER A 34 -33.75 -24.73 -15.65
N ALA A 35 -35.06 -24.93 -15.58
CA ALA A 35 -36.01 -24.20 -16.42
C ALA A 35 -36.20 -22.80 -15.84
N LEU A 36 -36.04 -21.78 -16.69
CA LEU A 36 -36.22 -20.38 -16.30
C LEU A 36 -37.65 -19.92 -16.60
N PRO A 37 -38.26 -19.06 -15.76
CA PRO A 37 -39.53 -18.43 -16.10
C PRO A 37 -39.34 -17.50 -17.32
N PRO A 38 -40.39 -17.26 -18.12
CA PRO A 38 -40.32 -16.40 -19.32
C PRO A 38 -40.01 -14.93 -18.99
N GLN A 39 -40.22 -14.52 -17.75
CA GLN A 39 -39.86 -13.20 -17.24
C GLN A 39 -39.52 -13.29 -15.75
N TRP A 40 -38.65 -12.40 -15.30
CA TRP A 40 -38.26 -12.28 -13.90
C TRP A 40 -37.93 -10.81 -13.57
N PRO A 41 -38.34 -10.28 -12.41
CA PRO A 41 -39.25 -10.89 -11.42
C PRO A 41 -40.67 -11.11 -11.95
N ALA A 42 -41.47 -11.96 -11.29
CA ALA A 42 -42.88 -12.11 -11.61
C ALA A 42 -43.65 -10.80 -11.41
N GLU A 43 -44.70 -10.53 -12.20
CA GLU A 43 -45.43 -9.25 -12.13
C GLU A 43 -46.06 -8.99 -10.76
N THR A 44 -46.55 -10.03 -10.11
CA THR A 44 -47.11 -9.93 -8.76
C THR A 44 -46.09 -9.43 -7.76
N ARG A 45 -44.84 -9.92 -7.86
CA ARG A 45 -43.70 -9.47 -7.07
C ARG A 45 -43.33 -8.02 -7.41
N LEU A 46 -43.31 -7.67 -8.70
CA LEU A 46 -43.00 -6.32 -9.16
C LEU A 46 -44.00 -5.30 -8.61
N ARG A 47 -45.32 -5.54 -8.74
CA ARG A 47 -46.37 -4.65 -8.23
C ARG A 47 -46.31 -4.46 -6.71
N GLN A 48 -45.96 -5.52 -5.98
CA GLN A 48 -45.88 -5.47 -4.52
C GLN A 48 -44.66 -4.68 -4.04
N LEU A 49 -43.52 -4.83 -4.71
CA LEU A 49 -42.26 -4.41 -4.16
C LEU A 49 -41.68 -3.13 -4.77
N LEU A 50 -41.94 -2.87 -6.06
CA LEU A 50 -41.40 -1.70 -6.76
C LEU A 50 -41.80 -0.36 -6.10
N PRO A 51 -43.05 -0.15 -5.63
CA PRO A 51 -43.41 1.10 -4.95
C PRO A 51 -42.58 1.37 -3.69
N ASP A 52 -42.28 0.33 -2.91
CA ASP A 52 -41.48 0.45 -1.69
C ASP A 52 -39.98 0.60 -2.00
N TYR A 53 -39.49 0.01 -3.10
CA TYR A 53 -38.13 0.19 -3.59
C TYR A 53 -37.86 1.64 -4.00
N ILE A 54 -38.76 2.22 -4.80
CA ILE A 54 -38.68 3.63 -5.22
C ILE A 54 -38.84 4.58 -4.03
N ARG A 55 -39.77 4.32 -3.11
CA ARG A 55 -39.96 5.17 -1.91
C ARG A 55 -38.71 5.26 -1.03
N GLN A 56 -37.86 4.24 -1.08
CA GLN A 56 -36.58 4.21 -0.35
C GLN A 56 -35.43 4.93 -1.07
N GLY A 57 -35.66 5.51 -2.25
CA GLY A 57 -34.67 6.31 -2.97
C GLY A 57 -33.49 5.49 -3.51
N LEU A 58 -33.72 4.24 -3.90
CA LEU A 58 -32.66 3.31 -4.32
C LEU A 58 -32.28 3.42 -5.79
N VAL A 59 -33.03 4.21 -6.56
CA VAL A 59 -32.64 4.66 -7.90
C VAL A 59 -31.80 5.92 -7.74
N LEU A 60 -30.50 5.75 -7.87
CA LEU A 60 -29.53 6.81 -7.60
C LEU A 60 -29.39 7.76 -8.79
N ASP A 61 -28.89 8.97 -8.52
CA ASP A 61 -28.57 9.97 -9.54
C ASP A 61 -27.09 10.39 -9.43
N GLN A 62 -26.28 10.00 -10.42
CA GLN A 62 -24.87 10.39 -10.51
C GLN A 62 -24.67 11.83 -11.04
N GLY A 63 -25.66 12.38 -11.75
CA GLY A 63 -25.62 13.74 -12.27
C GLY A 63 -25.83 14.78 -11.18
N ALA A 64 -26.60 14.45 -10.14
CA ALA A 64 -26.92 15.33 -9.01
C ALA A 64 -25.68 15.83 -8.23
N GLN A 65 -24.55 15.10 -8.26
CA GLN A 65 -23.32 15.45 -7.53
C GLN A 65 -22.23 16.10 -8.42
N GLY A 66 -22.62 16.76 -9.50
CA GLY A 66 -21.72 17.64 -10.25
C GLY A 66 -20.94 16.99 -11.39
N ASN A 67 -21.57 16.06 -12.14
CA ASN A 67 -21.01 15.47 -13.36
C ASN A 67 -19.63 14.79 -13.14
N GLN A 68 -19.40 14.27 -11.94
CA GLN A 68 -18.25 13.44 -11.60
C GLN A 68 -18.55 12.04 -12.14
N GLY A 69 -17.83 11.61 -13.18
CA GLY A 69 -18.03 10.28 -13.75
C GLY A 69 -17.77 9.25 -12.67
N ALA A 70 -18.79 8.52 -12.24
CA ALA A 70 -18.71 7.53 -11.16
C ALA A 70 -19.61 6.32 -11.43
N CYS A 71 -19.88 6.03 -12.70
CA CYS A 71 -20.92 5.07 -13.08
C CYS A 71 -20.65 3.66 -12.55
N THR A 72 -19.39 3.26 -12.39
CA THR A 72 -19.01 1.97 -11.79
C THR A 72 -19.43 1.88 -10.31
N GLY A 73 -19.21 2.94 -9.52
CA GLY A 73 -19.63 2.99 -8.13
C GLY A 73 -21.15 3.01 -7.97
N TYR A 74 -21.84 3.80 -8.80
CA TYR A 74 -23.30 3.89 -8.80
C TYR A 74 -23.98 2.62 -9.30
N GLY A 75 -23.49 2.02 -10.38
CA GLY A 75 -23.98 0.75 -10.90
C GLY A 75 -23.81 -0.39 -9.90
N LEU A 76 -22.66 -0.46 -9.21
CA LEU A 76 -22.45 -1.45 -8.16
C LEU A 76 -23.31 -1.16 -6.92
N ALA A 77 -23.48 0.10 -6.52
CA ALA A 77 -24.37 0.48 -5.42
C ALA A 77 -25.81 0.05 -5.68
N ALA A 78 -26.31 0.19 -6.91
CA ALA A 78 -27.62 -0.31 -7.31
C ALA A 78 -27.76 -1.83 -7.07
N VAL A 79 -26.76 -2.62 -7.48
CA VAL A 79 -26.73 -4.07 -7.22
C VAL A 79 -26.70 -4.38 -5.72
N VAL A 80 -25.81 -3.74 -4.95
CA VAL A 80 -25.70 -3.97 -3.51
C VAL A 80 -27.01 -3.62 -2.79
N ASN A 81 -27.58 -2.45 -3.07
CA ASN A 81 -28.84 -1.99 -2.50
C ASN A 81 -29.98 -2.95 -2.85
N PHE A 82 -30.05 -3.40 -4.10
CA PHE A 82 -31.06 -4.38 -4.54
C PHE A 82 -30.96 -5.69 -3.77
N LEU A 83 -29.75 -6.25 -3.63
CA LEU A 83 -29.54 -7.51 -2.92
C LEU A 83 -29.85 -7.39 -1.42
N LEU A 84 -29.46 -6.28 -0.77
CA LEU A 84 -29.76 -6.04 0.64
C LEU A 84 -31.26 -5.90 0.88
N TRP A 85 -31.93 -5.13 0.02
CA TRP A 85 -33.38 -4.98 0.06
C TRP A 85 -34.11 -6.30 -0.21
N GLN A 86 -33.62 -7.13 -1.14
CA GLN A 86 -34.23 -8.44 -1.41
C GLN A 86 -34.12 -9.39 -0.21
N ARG A 87 -33.02 -9.32 0.54
CA ARG A 87 -32.76 -10.13 1.74
C ARG A 87 -33.58 -9.66 2.94
N ASP A 88 -33.59 -8.35 3.20
CA ASP A 88 -34.02 -7.78 4.49
C ASP A 88 -35.24 -6.83 4.39
N GLY A 89 -35.72 -6.56 3.17
CA GLY A 89 -36.76 -5.57 2.90
C GLY A 89 -36.31 -4.14 3.22
N ALA A 90 -37.25 -3.28 3.61
CA ALA A 90 -36.98 -1.88 3.94
C ALA A 90 -36.04 -1.69 5.15
N GLY A 91 -35.95 -2.67 6.05
CA GLY A 91 -35.07 -2.63 7.23
C GLY A 91 -33.59 -2.86 6.90
N GLY A 92 -33.27 -3.44 5.74
CA GLY A 92 -31.89 -3.80 5.35
C GLY A 92 -31.01 -2.64 4.93
N ILE A 93 -31.59 -1.49 4.62
CA ILE A 93 -30.91 -0.39 3.93
C ILE A 93 -30.55 0.77 4.88
N GLY A 94 -30.22 0.43 6.13
CA GLY A 94 -29.63 1.36 7.10
C GLY A 94 -30.40 2.67 7.29
N GLY A 95 -31.74 2.61 7.39
CA GLY A 95 -32.58 3.79 7.55
C GLY A 95 -32.93 4.54 6.27
N GLY A 96 -32.81 3.89 5.10
CA GLY A 96 -33.22 4.44 3.80
C GLY A 96 -32.14 5.25 3.08
N ALA A 97 -30.89 5.23 3.57
CA ALA A 97 -29.80 6.01 2.98
C ALA A 97 -29.06 5.29 1.83
N GLY A 98 -29.18 3.96 1.73
CA GLY A 98 -28.39 3.18 0.75
C GLY A 98 -26.92 3.03 1.14
N VAL A 99 -26.21 2.17 0.41
CA VAL A 99 -24.74 2.12 0.45
C VAL A 99 -24.13 3.30 -0.31
N SER A 100 -22.90 3.69 0.04
CA SER A 100 -22.20 4.78 -0.62
C SER A 100 -21.74 4.38 -2.04
N PRO A 101 -22.26 5.02 -3.11
CA PRO A 101 -21.71 4.82 -4.44
C PRO A 101 -20.31 5.43 -4.57
N GLN A 102 -20.01 6.49 -3.81
CA GLN A 102 -18.71 7.17 -3.82
C GLN A 102 -17.60 6.28 -3.24
N MET A 103 -17.87 5.57 -2.14
CA MET A 103 -16.94 4.57 -1.61
C MET A 103 -16.65 3.49 -2.65
N LEU A 104 -17.68 2.94 -3.30
CA LEU A 104 -17.51 1.89 -4.29
C LEU A 104 -16.73 2.40 -5.52
N TYR A 105 -16.92 3.66 -5.90
CA TYR A 105 -16.18 4.32 -6.95
C TYR A 105 -14.69 4.51 -6.60
N ASP A 106 -14.40 5.06 -5.42
CA ASP A 106 -13.04 5.28 -4.94
C ASP A 106 -12.30 3.95 -4.79
N LEU A 107 -12.97 2.92 -4.28
CA LEU A 107 -12.41 1.57 -4.24
C LEU A 107 -12.17 0.99 -5.63
N ALA A 108 -13.05 1.26 -6.60
CA ALA A 108 -12.84 0.82 -7.97
C ALA A 108 -11.53 1.39 -8.53
N ARG A 109 -11.33 2.71 -8.37
CA ARG A 109 -10.08 3.39 -8.76
C ARG A 109 -8.87 2.82 -8.04
N PHE A 110 -8.95 2.67 -6.72
CA PHE A 110 -7.87 2.13 -5.89
C PHE A 110 -7.42 0.74 -6.33
N TYR A 111 -8.35 -0.12 -6.76
CA TYR A 111 -8.06 -1.49 -7.21
C TYR A 111 -7.82 -1.63 -8.73
N ASP A 112 -8.06 -0.57 -9.50
CA ASP A 112 -7.72 -0.48 -10.92
C ASP A 112 -6.32 0.09 -11.16
N GLU A 113 -5.84 0.93 -10.26
CA GLU A 113 -4.54 1.62 -10.39
C GLU A 113 -3.36 0.63 -10.38
N TRP A 114 -2.79 0.39 -11.56
CA TRP A 114 -1.44 -0.16 -11.65
C TRP A 114 -0.41 0.92 -11.30
N PRO A 115 0.72 0.53 -10.70
CA PRO A 115 1.80 1.48 -10.44
C PRO A 115 2.28 2.14 -11.74
N GLY A 116 2.24 3.48 -11.80
CA GLY A 116 2.87 4.28 -12.86
C GLY A 116 1.97 4.82 -13.97
N GLU A 117 0.65 4.66 -13.90
CA GLU A 117 -0.28 5.20 -14.90
C GLU A 117 -1.28 6.17 -14.24
N GLU A 118 -1.42 7.38 -14.80
CA GLU A 118 -2.53 8.27 -14.48
C GLU A 118 -3.78 7.78 -15.21
N TYR A 119 -4.80 7.37 -14.45
CA TYR A 119 -6.00 6.76 -15.00
C TYR A 119 -7.22 7.68 -14.85
N GLU A 120 -7.87 7.99 -15.98
CA GLU A 120 -9.24 8.55 -16.00
C GLU A 120 -10.33 7.45 -16.02
N GLY A 121 -11.11 7.31 -14.95
CA GLY A 121 -12.23 6.35 -14.85
C GLY A 121 -11.87 5.03 -14.15
N SER A 122 -12.80 4.08 -14.11
CA SER A 122 -12.63 2.78 -13.40
C SER A 122 -13.37 1.62 -14.09
N SER A 123 -13.19 0.39 -13.61
CA SER A 123 -13.67 -0.86 -14.19
C SER A 123 -14.63 -1.61 -13.27
N CYS A 124 -15.44 -2.51 -13.85
CA CYS A 124 -16.33 -3.35 -13.08
C CYS A 124 -15.56 -4.29 -12.15
N ARG A 125 -14.44 -4.86 -12.62
CA ARG A 125 -13.59 -5.70 -11.79
C ARG A 125 -13.00 -4.94 -10.60
N GLY A 126 -12.53 -3.71 -10.80
CA GLY A 126 -12.01 -2.85 -9.74
C GLY A 126 -13.03 -2.68 -8.62
N ALA A 127 -14.27 -2.31 -8.99
CA ALA A 127 -15.36 -2.10 -8.05
C ALA A 127 -15.71 -3.38 -7.25
N ILE A 128 -15.84 -4.53 -7.93
CA ILE A 128 -16.11 -5.81 -7.28
C ILE A 128 -14.96 -6.26 -6.35
N LYS A 129 -13.70 -6.03 -6.75
CA LYS A 129 -12.54 -6.31 -5.88
C LYS A 129 -12.58 -5.43 -4.64
N GLY A 130 -12.94 -4.15 -4.80
CA GLY A 130 -13.19 -3.23 -3.70
C GLY A 130 -14.20 -3.78 -2.70
N TRP A 131 -15.40 -4.13 -3.19
CA TRP A 131 -16.46 -4.69 -2.36
C TRP A 131 -16.04 -6.02 -1.69
N SER A 132 -15.32 -6.88 -2.41
CA SER A 132 -14.75 -8.14 -1.90
C SER A 132 -13.79 -7.93 -0.73
N LYS A 133 -12.95 -6.89 -0.80
CA LYS A 133 -11.90 -6.63 0.19
C LYS A 133 -12.37 -5.82 1.39
N HIS A 134 -13.36 -4.95 1.22
CA HIS A 134 -13.75 -3.99 2.26
C HIS A 134 -15.21 -4.07 2.69
N GLY A 135 -16.09 -4.67 1.91
CA GLY A 135 -17.54 -4.51 2.08
C GLY A 135 -18.04 -3.16 1.55
N SER A 136 -19.22 -2.72 1.99
CA SER A 136 -19.85 -1.47 1.53
C SER A 136 -20.46 -0.68 2.70
N CYS A 137 -20.00 0.54 2.90
CA CYS A 137 -20.52 1.40 3.98
C CYS A 137 -21.78 2.16 3.55
N LEU A 138 -22.53 2.67 4.51
CA LEU A 138 -23.69 3.53 4.25
C LEU A 138 -23.26 4.89 3.67
N ALA A 139 -24.09 5.45 2.79
CA ALA A 139 -23.83 6.73 2.10
C ALA A 139 -23.40 7.89 3.03
N PRO A 140 -23.97 8.07 4.24
CA PRO A 140 -23.56 9.17 5.12
C PRO A 140 -22.13 9.07 5.68
N LEU A 141 -21.53 7.87 5.67
CA LEU A 141 -20.14 7.66 6.12
C LEU A 141 -19.12 7.97 5.02
N TRP A 142 -19.54 7.98 3.76
CA TRP A 142 -18.69 8.32 2.61
C TRP A 142 -19.51 9.10 1.57
N ARG A 143 -19.56 10.42 1.73
CA ARG A 143 -20.50 11.33 1.04
C ARG A 143 -20.01 11.83 -0.31
N ALA A 144 -18.70 11.90 -0.50
CA ALA A 144 -18.04 12.41 -1.70
C ALA A 144 -16.83 11.55 -2.04
N SER A 145 -16.32 11.66 -3.27
CA SER A 145 -15.06 11.00 -3.64
C SER A 145 -13.88 11.63 -2.88
N VAL A 146 -12.94 10.80 -2.41
CA VAL A 146 -11.67 11.28 -1.84
C VAL A 146 -10.69 11.79 -2.90
N HIS A 147 -10.98 11.55 -4.17
CA HIS A 147 -10.19 11.98 -5.32
C HIS A 147 -10.93 13.09 -6.08
N PRO A 148 -10.70 14.38 -5.76
CA PRO A 148 -11.39 15.47 -6.44
C PRO A 148 -11.07 15.44 -7.93
N ASP A 149 -12.10 15.62 -8.77
CA ASP A 149 -11.93 15.78 -10.21
C ASP A 149 -11.10 17.04 -10.49
N GLN A 150 -9.98 16.90 -11.22
CA GLN A 150 -9.12 18.04 -11.59
C GLN A 150 -9.84 19.08 -12.47
N ALA A 151 -10.99 18.74 -13.04
CA ALA A 151 -11.79 19.63 -13.89
C ALA A 151 -12.52 20.75 -13.14
N GLY A 152 -12.50 20.74 -11.79
CA GLY A 152 -13.22 21.69 -10.94
C GLY A 152 -12.39 22.85 -10.37
N GLN A 153 -11.24 23.21 -10.96
CA GLN A 153 -10.42 24.34 -10.46
C GLN A 153 -11.15 25.70 -10.44
N ASP A 154 -12.29 25.82 -11.12
CA ASP A 154 -13.11 27.04 -11.18
C ASP A 154 -14.38 27.02 -10.29
N ALA A 155 -14.65 25.94 -9.55
CA ALA A 155 -15.76 25.92 -8.60
C ALA A 155 -15.29 26.53 -7.26
N GLY A 156 -15.70 27.77 -7.00
CA GLY A 156 -15.31 28.58 -5.83
C GLY A 156 -15.77 28.08 -4.45
N ASP A 157 -15.93 26.77 -4.26
CA ASP A 157 -16.31 26.20 -2.97
C ASP A 157 -15.05 25.91 -2.14
N GLN A 158 -14.96 26.54 -0.96
CA GLN A 158 -13.78 26.48 -0.10
C GLN A 158 -13.50 25.07 0.42
N ASP A 159 -14.48 24.18 0.39
CA ASP A 159 -14.39 22.81 0.89
C ASP A 159 -13.57 21.88 -0.03
N VAL A 160 -13.39 22.22 -1.32
CA VAL A 160 -12.52 21.46 -2.26
C VAL A 160 -11.03 21.73 -1.99
N ARG A 161 -10.72 22.80 -1.25
CA ARG A 161 -9.34 23.09 -0.79
C ARG A 161 -8.96 22.27 0.45
N SER A 162 -9.94 21.83 1.24
CA SER A 162 -9.75 20.84 2.31
C SER A 162 -9.92 19.42 1.75
N GLY A 163 -8.96 18.54 2.00
CA GLY A 163 -9.07 17.14 1.59
C GLY A 163 -10.25 16.49 2.28
N TYR A 164 -11.32 16.22 1.54
CA TYR A 164 -12.45 15.44 2.05
C TYR A 164 -11.95 14.07 2.53
N ARG A 165 -12.39 13.66 3.72
CA ARG A 165 -12.14 12.33 4.27
C ARG A 165 -13.44 11.73 4.77
N PRO A 166 -13.68 10.43 4.53
CA PRO A 166 -14.86 9.74 5.03
C PRO A 166 -14.81 9.58 6.55
N ASP A 167 -15.97 9.28 7.14
CA ASP A 167 -16.12 9.03 8.57
C ASP A 167 -15.24 7.83 8.98
N PRO A 168 -14.39 7.92 10.03
CA PRO A 168 -13.49 6.84 10.44
C PRO A 168 -14.18 5.50 10.73
N ARG A 169 -15.49 5.51 10.98
CA ARG A 169 -16.29 4.29 11.21
C ARG A 169 -16.64 3.52 9.94
N TRP A 170 -16.33 4.06 8.75
CA TRP A 170 -16.71 3.46 7.46
C TRP A 170 -16.27 2.00 7.33
N ALA A 171 -15.08 1.65 7.80
CA ALA A 171 -14.52 0.31 7.62
C ALA A 171 -15.27 -0.74 8.46
N ALA A 172 -15.57 -0.40 9.71
CA ALA A 172 -16.35 -1.26 10.60
C ALA A 172 -17.79 -1.42 10.10
N ASP A 173 -18.38 -0.33 9.59
CA ASP A 173 -19.70 -0.36 8.97
C ASP A 173 -19.69 -1.24 7.70
N ALA A 174 -18.74 -1.02 6.79
CA ALA A 174 -18.62 -1.76 5.53
C ALA A 174 -18.51 -3.27 5.72
N ALA A 175 -17.78 -3.72 6.75
CA ALA A 175 -17.63 -5.14 7.10
C ALA A 175 -18.96 -5.84 7.43
N THR A 176 -20.03 -5.10 7.75
CA THR A 176 -21.37 -5.66 7.98
C THR A 176 -22.18 -5.86 6.69
N ARG A 177 -21.68 -5.38 5.53
CA ARG A 177 -22.21 -5.64 4.17
C ARG A 177 -21.14 -6.20 3.23
N PRO A 178 -20.55 -7.37 3.55
CA PRO A 178 -19.49 -7.96 2.74
C PRO A 178 -20.04 -8.61 1.47
N LEU A 179 -19.19 -8.71 0.45
CA LEU A 179 -19.40 -9.61 -0.68
C LEU A 179 -19.04 -11.04 -0.29
N GLY A 180 -19.90 -12.01 -0.61
CA GLY A 180 -19.68 -13.42 -0.31
C GLY A 180 -18.92 -14.13 -1.42
N VAL A 181 -19.57 -14.32 -2.56
CA VAL A 181 -18.97 -14.89 -3.76
C VAL A 181 -19.32 -14.06 -4.97
N TYR A 182 -18.42 -14.03 -5.94
CA TYR A 182 -18.63 -13.36 -7.22
C TYR A 182 -18.02 -14.18 -8.34
N TYR A 183 -18.66 -14.13 -9.49
CA TYR A 183 -18.26 -14.84 -10.70
C TYR A 183 -18.41 -13.93 -11.90
N ARG A 184 -17.53 -14.10 -12.88
CA ARG A 184 -17.67 -13.49 -14.19
C ARG A 184 -18.61 -14.33 -15.02
N VAL A 185 -19.70 -13.73 -15.48
CA VAL A 185 -20.65 -14.37 -16.40
C VAL A 185 -20.15 -14.10 -17.81
N ASP A 186 -20.26 -15.09 -18.69
CA ASP A 186 -20.02 -14.87 -20.11
C ASP A 186 -21.08 -13.88 -20.65
N SER A 187 -20.63 -12.70 -21.08
CA SER A 187 -21.50 -11.63 -21.56
C SER A 187 -22.20 -11.97 -22.87
N ASP A 188 -21.66 -12.91 -23.66
CA ASP A 188 -22.27 -13.36 -24.91
C ASP A 188 -23.37 -14.41 -24.66
N ALA A 189 -23.30 -15.09 -23.50
CA ALA A 189 -24.25 -16.11 -23.08
C ALA A 189 -25.45 -15.50 -22.33
N ILE A 190 -26.40 -14.94 -23.09
CA ILE A 190 -27.67 -14.40 -22.56
C ILE A 190 -28.37 -15.35 -21.59
N THR A 191 -28.37 -16.65 -21.88
CA THR A 191 -28.98 -17.69 -21.05
C THR A 191 -28.33 -17.79 -19.67
N ASP A 192 -27.01 -17.61 -19.60
CA ASP A 192 -26.25 -17.69 -18.35
C ASP A 192 -26.49 -16.45 -17.50
N MET A 193 -26.62 -15.28 -18.14
CA MET A 193 -27.06 -14.05 -17.49
C MET A 193 -28.47 -14.17 -16.93
N GLN A 194 -29.43 -14.71 -17.70
CA GLN A 194 -30.80 -14.95 -17.21
C GLN A 194 -30.82 -15.93 -16.03
N ALA A 195 -30.02 -17.00 -16.10
CA ALA A 195 -29.90 -17.96 -15.01
C ALA A 195 -29.29 -17.33 -13.75
N ALA A 196 -28.26 -16.48 -13.91
CA ALA A 196 -27.67 -15.73 -12.81
C ALA A 196 -28.66 -14.73 -12.17
N LEU A 197 -29.44 -14.00 -12.99
CA LEU A 197 -30.49 -13.11 -12.52
C LEU A 197 -31.55 -13.87 -11.73
N HIS A 198 -32.03 -14.99 -12.24
CA HIS A 198 -33.02 -15.80 -11.54
C HIS A 198 -32.49 -16.36 -10.21
N ALA A 199 -31.22 -16.72 -10.15
CA ALA A 199 -30.60 -17.29 -8.96
C ALA A 199 -30.31 -16.25 -7.86
N ILE A 200 -29.80 -15.07 -8.23
CA ILE A 200 -29.25 -14.10 -7.29
C ILE A 200 -30.05 -12.79 -7.24
N GLY A 201 -30.59 -12.36 -8.38
CA GLY A 201 -31.49 -11.22 -8.48
C GLY A 201 -30.92 -10.00 -9.21
N ALA A 202 -29.59 -9.86 -9.27
CA ALA A 202 -28.98 -8.73 -9.94
C ALA A 202 -27.65 -9.11 -10.60
N LEU A 203 -27.34 -8.42 -11.69
CA LEU A 203 -26.04 -8.44 -12.36
C LEU A 203 -25.45 -7.04 -12.36
N TYR A 204 -24.15 -6.97 -12.10
CA TYR A 204 -23.37 -5.77 -12.28
C TYR A 204 -22.68 -5.81 -13.64
N VAL A 205 -22.97 -4.83 -14.49
CA VAL A 205 -22.58 -4.87 -15.90
C VAL A 205 -22.01 -3.56 -16.40
N SER A 206 -21.31 -3.62 -17.52
CA SER A 206 -20.95 -2.45 -18.33
C SER A 206 -21.34 -2.66 -19.79
N ALA A 207 -21.69 -1.58 -20.49
CA ALA A 207 -21.96 -1.57 -21.92
C ALA A 207 -21.52 -0.26 -22.56
N THR A 208 -21.30 -0.27 -23.87
CA THR A 208 -21.11 0.94 -24.65
C THR A 208 -22.48 1.57 -24.93
N VAL A 209 -22.68 2.83 -24.55
CA VAL A 209 -23.98 3.51 -24.73
C VAL A 209 -24.07 4.24 -26.07
N HIS A 210 -25.31 4.35 -26.57
CA HIS A 210 -25.68 4.97 -27.85
C HIS A 210 -26.82 5.98 -27.65
N PRO A 211 -27.15 6.82 -28.66
CA PRO A 211 -28.17 7.88 -28.53
C PRO A 211 -29.55 7.42 -28.06
N GLY A 212 -29.88 6.14 -28.27
CA GLY A 212 -31.11 5.52 -27.78
C GLY A 212 -31.30 5.60 -26.27
N TRP A 213 -30.20 5.56 -25.50
CA TRP A 213 -30.23 5.72 -24.05
C TRP A 213 -30.66 7.13 -23.64
N LEU A 214 -30.38 8.14 -24.46
CA LEU A 214 -30.78 9.53 -24.21
C LEU A 214 -32.24 9.78 -24.60
N ALA A 215 -32.76 9.00 -25.56
CA ALA A 215 -34.10 9.17 -26.11
C ALA A 215 -35.19 8.42 -25.31
N VAL A 216 -34.86 7.77 -24.19
CA VAL A 216 -35.83 7.05 -23.36
C VAL A 216 -36.73 8.06 -22.65
N PRO A 217 -38.06 8.03 -22.88
CA PRO A 217 -38.96 9.02 -22.28
C PRO A 217 -39.09 8.82 -20.77
N ALA A 218 -39.07 9.93 -20.03
CA ALA A 218 -39.41 9.94 -18.62
C ALA A 218 -40.88 9.57 -18.41
N SER A 219 -41.14 8.63 -17.50
CA SER A 219 -42.49 8.28 -17.04
C SER A 219 -42.57 8.41 -15.53
N THR A 220 -43.50 9.24 -15.06
CA THR A 220 -43.77 9.42 -13.63
C THR A 220 -44.56 8.27 -13.02
N ALA A 221 -45.18 7.42 -13.86
CA ALA A 221 -45.98 6.27 -13.42
C ALA A 221 -45.08 5.06 -13.11
N LEU A 222 -45.35 4.39 -11.99
CA LEU A 222 -44.72 3.10 -11.70
C LEU A 222 -45.25 2.04 -12.65
N PRO A 223 -44.38 1.25 -13.32
CA PRO A 223 -44.82 0.20 -14.22
C PRO A 223 -45.54 -0.89 -13.42
N ALA A 224 -46.76 -1.24 -13.82
CA ALA A 224 -47.53 -2.31 -13.19
C ALA A 224 -47.20 -3.70 -13.78
N SER A 225 -46.53 -3.74 -14.94
CA SER A 225 -46.15 -4.96 -15.66
C SER A 225 -44.84 -4.76 -16.44
N HIS A 226 -44.23 -5.85 -16.90
CA HIS A 226 -43.03 -5.78 -17.75
C HIS A 226 -43.28 -5.08 -19.08
N GLY A 227 -44.51 -5.16 -19.61
CA GLY A 227 -44.90 -4.55 -20.89
C GLY A 227 -45.04 -3.02 -20.84
N GLU A 228 -45.07 -2.43 -19.65
CA GLU A 228 -45.14 -0.98 -19.44
C GLU A 228 -43.75 -0.31 -19.36
N LEU A 229 -42.68 -1.10 -19.35
CA LEU A 229 -41.32 -0.57 -19.33
C LEU A 229 -40.93 -0.03 -20.72
N PRO A 230 -40.37 1.19 -20.81
CA PRO A 230 -39.88 1.72 -22.06
C PRO A 230 -38.70 0.89 -22.56
N VAL A 231 -38.66 0.64 -23.87
CA VAL A 231 -37.55 -0.07 -24.52
C VAL A 231 -36.53 0.95 -25.02
N ILE A 232 -35.24 0.71 -24.75
CA ILE A 232 -34.15 1.53 -25.26
C ILE A 232 -34.08 1.33 -26.78
N ALA A 233 -34.27 2.41 -27.54
CA ALA A 233 -34.31 2.34 -28.99
C ALA A 233 -32.89 2.16 -29.55
N TRP A 234 -32.66 1.08 -30.31
CA TRP A 234 -31.37 0.81 -30.93
C TRP A 234 -31.52 0.69 -32.44
N ASP A 235 -30.60 1.31 -33.19
CA ASP A 235 -30.61 1.41 -34.65
C ASP A 235 -29.90 0.24 -35.34
N GLY A 236 -29.36 -0.71 -34.57
CA GLY A 236 -28.61 -1.85 -35.09
C GLY A 236 -27.10 -1.59 -35.26
N MET A 237 -26.62 -0.38 -34.97
CA MET A 237 -25.23 -0.01 -35.15
C MET A 237 -24.43 -0.13 -33.84
N PRO A 238 -23.15 -0.56 -33.89
CA PRO A 238 -22.29 -0.56 -32.72
C PRO A 238 -22.22 0.83 -32.08
N ALA A 239 -22.40 0.87 -30.77
CA ALA A 239 -22.37 2.09 -30.00
C ALA A 239 -20.97 2.72 -29.98
N GLY A 240 -20.90 4.05 -29.91
CA GLY A 240 -19.65 4.79 -29.93
C GLY A 240 -19.58 5.96 -28.95
N ALA A 241 -20.57 6.14 -28.06
CA ALA A 241 -20.69 7.35 -27.24
C ALA A 241 -19.92 7.28 -25.91
N GLY A 242 -19.45 6.11 -25.50
CA GLY A 242 -18.69 5.87 -24.26
C GLY A 242 -19.21 4.64 -23.52
N ASN A 243 -18.51 4.22 -22.46
CA ASN A 243 -18.90 3.06 -21.68
C ASN A 243 -19.61 3.49 -20.39
N HIS A 244 -20.65 2.76 -20.02
CA HIS A 244 -21.46 3.00 -18.83
C HIS A 244 -21.59 1.71 -18.02
N ALA A 245 -21.54 1.83 -16.70
CA ALA A 245 -21.78 0.72 -15.78
C ALA A 245 -23.11 0.89 -15.05
N PHE A 246 -23.87 -0.19 -14.91
CA PHE A 246 -25.24 -0.17 -14.39
C PHE A 246 -25.64 -1.56 -13.84
N ALA A 247 -26.86 -1.65 -13.30
CA ALA A 247 -27.42 -2.91 -12.82
C ALA A 247 -28.45 -3.48 -13.79
N ILE A 248 -28.40 -4.78 -14.05
CA ILE A 248 -29.52 -5.53 -14.61
C ILE A 248 -30.21 -6.25 -13.47
N ILE A 249 -31.52 -6.05 -13.34
CA ILE A 249 -32.33 -6.54 -12.21
C ILE A 249 -33.53 -7.39 -12.67
N GLY A 250 -33.54 -7.80 -13.93
CA GLY A 250 -34.66 -8.53 -14.50
C GLY A 250 -34.46 -8.90 -15.96
N TYR A 251 -35.37 -9.70 -16.48
CA TYR A 251 -35.46 -10.02 -17.91
C TYR A 251 -36.91 -10.36 -18.30
N ASN A 252 -37.22 -10.24 -19.58
CA ASN A 252 -38.49 -10.67 -20.18
C ASN A 252 -38.27 -11.19 -21.61
N ALA A 253 -39.35 -11.33 -22.38
CA ALA A 253 -39.29 -11.83 -23.76
C ALA A 253 -38.49 -10.93 -24.72
N TYR A 254 -38.33 -9.64 -24.42
CA TYR A 254 -37.69 -8.65 -25.30
C TYR A 254 -36.24 -8.37 -24.92
N GLY A 255 -35.91 -8.40 -23.63
CA GLY A 255 -34.59 -8.00 -23.17
C GLY A 255 -34.40 -8.04 -21.66
N PHE A 256 -33.32 -7.41 -21.22
CA PHE A 256 -32.97 -7.21 -19.83
C PHE A 256 -33.64 -5.96 -19.26
N VAL A 257 -34.11 -6.06 -18.01
CA VAL A 257 -34.60 -4.90 -17.24
C VAL A 257 -33.41 -4.24 -16.57
N VAL A 258 -33.11 -3.02 -17.00
CA VAL A 258 -32.00 -2.20 -16.52
C VAL A 258 -32.48 -1.26 -15.43
N GLN A 259 -31.70 -1.15 -14.35
CA GLN A 259 -31.75 -0.03 -13.42
C GLN A 259 -30.57 0.89 -13.70
N ASN A 260 -30.87 2.12 -14.09
CA ASN A 260 -29.86 3.13 -14.39
C ASN A 260 -29.56 4.00 -13.16
N SER A 261 -28.53 4.85 -13.27
CA SER A 261 -28.06 5.78 -12.23
C SER A 261 -28.23 7.25 -12.64
N TRP A 262 -29.21 7.55 -13.50
CA TRP A 262 -29.51 8.91 -13.98
C TRP A 262 -30.78 9.47 -13.34
N GLY A 263 -31.06 9.03 -12.12
CA GLY A 263 -32.24 9.45 -11.36
C GLY A 263 -33.55 8.85 -11.85
N GLU A 264 -34.63 9.24 -11.17
CA GLU A 264 -35.97 8.73 -11.42
C GLU A 264 -36.65 9.38 -12.64
N ASP A 265 -36.07 10.44 -13.19
CA ASP A 265 -36.56 11.13 -14.38
C ASP A 265 -36.09 10.48 -15.69
N TRP A 266 -35.36 9.36 -15.61
CA TRP A 266 -34.97 8.58 -16.77
C TRP A 266 -35.81 7.30 -16.89
N GLY A 267 -36.41 7.05 -18.07
CA GLY A 267 -37.25 5.88 -18.29
C GLY A 267 -38.47 5.82 -17.35
N ALA A 268 -38.87 4.60 -16.95
CA ALA A 268 -39.93 4.40 -15.97
C ALA A 268 -39.34 4.40 -14.56
N ARG A 269 -39.15 5.59 -13.97
CA ARG A 269 -38.56 5.76 -12.62
C ARG A 269 -37.16 5.15 -12.47
N GLY A 270 -36.31 5.33 -13.47
CA GLY A 270 -34.94 4.79 -13.54
C GLY A 270 -34.82 3.44 -14.24
N PHE A 271 -35.94 2.86 -14.70
CA PHE A 271 -35.97 1.53 -15.32
C PHE A 271 -36.32 1.58 -16.81
N ALA A 272 -35.66 0.71 -17.59
CA ALA A 272 -35.95 0.50 -19.01
C ALA A 272 -35.61 -0.94 -19.44
N VAL A 273 -36.01 -1.33 -20.64
CA VAL A 273 -35.65 -2.61 -21.26
C VAL A 273 -34.52 -2.40 -22.27
N LEU A 274 -33.40 -3.05 -22.04
CA LEU A 274 -32.30 -3.20 -22.99
C LEU A 274 -32.50 -4.49 -23.80
N ARG A 275 -32.64 -4.38 -25.11
CA ARG A 275 -32.92 -5.55 -25.96
C ARG A 275 -31.73 -6.52 -25.99
N TYR A 276 -32.02 -7.81 -26.20
CA TYR A 276 -30.96 -8.83 -26.25
C TYR A 276 -29.99 -8.65 -27.42
N ASP A 277 -30.48 -8.17 -28.57
CA ASP A 277 -29.64 -7.90 -29.74
C ASP A 277 -28.74 -6.68 -29.54
N ASP A 278 -29.25 -5.65 -28.87
CA ASP A 278 -28.46 -4.51 -28.43
C ASP A 278 -27.35 -4.94 -27.46
N TRP A 279 -27.69 -5.68 -26.41
CA TRP A 279 -26.71 -6.19 -25.45
C TRP A 279 -25.61 -7.05 -26.11
N ARG A 280 -25.96 -7.93 -27.06
CA ARG A 280 -24.98 -8.78 -27.75
C ARG A 280 -23.91 -7.99 -28.51
N ILE A 281 -24.24 -6.79 -28.97
CA ILE A 281 -23.31 -5.94 -29.72
C ILE A 281 -22.57 -4.97 -28.80
N ASN A 282 -23.27 -4.43 -27.80
CA ASN A 282 -22.78 -3.31 -27.01
C ASN A 282 -22.36 -3.67 -25.58
N GLY A 283 -22.72 -4.86 -25.08
CA GLY A 283 -22.33 -5.37 -23.76
C GLY A 283 -20.83 -5.62 -23.66
N LEU A 284 -20.24 -5.34 -22.50
CA LEU A 284 -18.79 -5.40 -22.27
C LEU A 284 -18.44 -6.37 -21.14
N ASP A 285 -18.89 -6.09 -19.92
CA ASP A 285 -18.59 -6.90 -18.74
C ASP A 285 -19.88 -7.33 -18.04
N CYS A 286 -19.87 -8.55 -17.50
CA CYS A 286 -20.98 -9.05 -16.69
C CYS A 286 -20.48 -9.83 -15.47
N TRP A 287 -20.93 -9.40 -14.31
CA TRP A 287 -20.59 -10.02 -13.03
C TRP A 287 -21.85 -10.34 -12.23
N VAL A 288 -21.85 -11.53 -11.62
CA VAL A 288 -22.84 -11.91 -10.61
C VAL A 288 -22.17 -11.94 -9.24
N ALA A 289 -22.86 -11.42 -8.24
CA ALA A 289 -22.33 -11.24 -6.89
C ALA A 289 -23.40 -11.59 -5.85
N ALA A 290 -23.05 -12.40 -4.84
CA ALA A 290 -23.95 -12.76 -3.75
C ALA A 290 -23.45 -12.17 -2.42
N LEU A 291 -24.37 -11.69 -1.58
CA LEU A 291 -24.05 -11.12 -0.26
C LEU A 291 -23.30 -12.14 0.62
N GLY A 292 -22.30 -11.66 1.34
CA GLY A 292 -21.58 -12.43 2.34
C GLY A 292 -22.29 -12.41 3.69
N VAL A 293 -21.75 -13.18 4.65
CA VAL A 293 -22.22 -13.20 6.03
C VAL A 293 -21.73 -11.92 6.74
N PRO A 294 -22.62 -11.09 7.31
CA PRO A 294 -22.22 -9.92 8.08
C PRO A 294 -21.24 -10.28 9.19
N GLN A 295 -20.09 -9.61 9.23
CA GLN A 295 -19.12 -9.81 10.31
C GLN A 295 -19.46 -8.89 11.47
N ALA A 296 -19.42 -9.41 12.70
CA ALA A 296 -19.48 -8.57 13.88
C ALA A 296 -18.28 -7.61 13.85
N ALA A 297 -18.52 -6.31 14.04
CA ALA A 297 -17.44 -5.34 14.13
C ALA A 297 -16.51 -5.77 15.27
N MET A 298 -15.34 -6.30 14.93
CA MET A 298 -14.26 -6.39 15.91
C MET A 298 -13.90 -4.96 16.23
N THR A 299 -14.30 -4.48 17.40
CA THR A 299 -13.70 -3.27 17.98
C THR A 299 -12.22 -3.54 18.05
N ALA A 300 -11.45 -2.94 17.13
CA ALA A 300 -10.02 -2.83 17.27
C ALA A 300 -9.82 -2.07 18.58
N ALA A 301 -9.52 -2.81 19.66
CA ALA A 301 -9.08 -2.21 20.89
C ALA A 301 -7.81 -1.45 20.52
N VAL A 302 -7.94 -0.13 20.39
CA VAL A 302 -6.79 0.76 20.48
C VAL A 302 -6.16 0.40 21.81
N ALA A 303 -5.01 -0.26 21.77
CA ALA A 303 -4.28 -0.62 22.97
C ALA A 303 -3.84 0.67 23.65
N THR A 304 -4.69 1.19 24.53
CA THR A 304 -4.30 2.16 25.53
C THR A 304 -3.28 1.45 26.41
N VAL A 305 -2.02 1.90 26.32
CA VAL A 305 -0.91 1.44 27.15
C VAL A 305 -1.35 1.56 28.63
N PRO A 306 -1.37 0.48 29.42
CA PRO A 306 -1.69 0.59 30.83
C PRO A 306 -0.56 1.34 31.54
N GLY A 307 -0.88 2.50 32.11
CA GLY A 307 0.01 3.22 33.02
C GLY A 307 0.34 2.35 34.24
N MET A 308 1.61 2.33 34.61
CA MET A 308 2.09 1.70 35.83
C MET A 308 1.44 2.37 37.05
N ALA A 309 0.54 1.65 37.72
CA ALA A 309 0.14 1.97 39.08
C ALA A 309 0.85 1.01 40.05
N SER A 310 1.75 1.57 40.85
CA SER A 310 2.36 0.93 42.01
C SER A 310 1.36 0.83 43.18
N GLY A 311 1.28 -0.32 43.86
CA GLY A 311 0.54 -0.39 45.13
C GLY A 311 0.26 -1.79 45.69
N HIS A 312 1.22 -2.29 46.49
CA HIS A 312 1.13 -3.21 47.64
C HIS A 312 -0.25 -3.74 48.12
N GLY A 313 -0.31 -5.07 48.34
CA GLY A 313 -0.69 -5.63 49.65
C GLY A 313 -2.03 -6.37 49.82
N ALA A 314 -1.89 -7.68 50.11
CA ALA A 314 -2.68 -8.50 51.05
C ALA A 314 -3.94 -9.28 50.60
N ASP A 315 -3.81 -10.60 50.78
CA ASP A 315 -4.74 -11.71 51.02
C ASP A 315 -6.23 -11.42 51.36
N ALA A 316 -7.14 -12.18 50.76
CA ALA A 316 -8.05 -13.09 51.49
C ALA A 316 -8.98 -13.88 50.55
N ALA A 317 -9.24 -15.13 50.92
CA ALA A 317 -10.02 -16.15 50.23
C ALA A 317 -11.53 -15.87 50.16
N GLY A 318 -12.21 -16.48 49.18
CA GLY A 318 -13.66 -16.55 49.12
C GLY A 318 -14.20 -17.34 47.92
N ASN A 319 -14.42 -18.63 48.12
CA ASN A 319 -15.13 -19.56 47.23
C ASN A 319 -16.50 -19.05 46.78
N ALA A 320 -16.83 -19.18 45.49
CA ALA A 320 -18.14 -19.64 45.01
C ALA A 320 -18.14 -19.86 43.47
N SER A 321 -18.26 -21.12 43.04
CA SER A 321 -18.61 -21.48 41.66
C SER A 321 -20.13 -21.59 41.47
N PRO A 322 -20.64 -21.45 40.25
CA PRO A 322 -21.74 -22.27 39.76
C PRO A 322 -21.35 -23.09 38.50
N PRO A 323 -22.16 -24.10 38.12
CA PRO A 323 -21.67 -25.26 37.38
C PRO A 323 -21.96 -25.24 35.87
N GLY A 324 -21.11 -25.96 35.14
CA GLY A 324 -21.57 -26.96 34.17
C GLY A 324 -21.70 -26.55 32.70
N ALA A 325 -20.66 -26.80 31.91
CA ALA A 325 -20.81 -27.17 30.49
C ALA A 325 -19.78 -28.24 30.15
N ALA A 326 -20.27 -29.38 29.69
CA ALA A 326 -19.54 -30.62 29.47
C ALA A 326 -18.56 -30.52 28.29
N ALA A 327 -17.36 -31.03 28.51
CA ALA A 327 -16.36 -31.30 27.48
C ALA A 327 -16.68 -32.63 26.77
N VAL A 328 -16.62 -32.65 25.44
CA VAL A 328 -16.54 -33.88 24.66
C VAL A 328 -15.22 -33.85 23.88
N SER A 329 -14.36 -34.80 24.23
CA SER A 329 -12.99 -34.97 23.76
C SER A 329 -12.98 -35.61 22.36
N ALA A 330 -12.25 -35.03 21.40
CA ALA A 330 -12.04 -35.61 20.08
C ALA A 330 -10.72 -36.41 20.05
N VAL A 331 -10.86 -37.71 19.81
CA VAL A 331 -9.79 -38.71 19.73
C VAL A 331 -8.95 -38.51 18.47
N ALA A 332 -7.63 -38.55 18.63
CA ALA A 332 -6.65 -38.52 17.56
C ALA A 332 -6.42 -39.93 16.98
N CYS A 333 -6.59 -40.10 15.67
CA CYS A 333 -6.16 -41.29 14.93
C CYS A 333 -4.95 -40.96 14.04
N ARG A 334 -3.88 -41.74 14.19
CA ARG A 334 -2.66 -41.72 13.36
C ARG A 334 -2.89 -42.46 12.02
N PRO A 335 -2.27 -42.04 10.90
CA PRO A 335 -2.38 -42.79 9.64
C PRO A 335 -1.21 -43.78 9.44
N GLY A 336 -1.58 -45.00 9.04
CA GLY A 336 -0.69 -46.01 8.47
C GLY A 336 -0.86 -46.13 6.95
N SER A 337 0.17 -46.66 6.31
CA SER A 337 0.45 -46.76 4.86
C SER A 337 -0.58 -47.51 4.00
N SER A 338 -0.89 -46.99 2.81
CA SER A 338 -0.55 -47.62 1.50
C SER A 338 -1.35 -47.00 0.32
N THR A 339 -0.79 -47.21 -0.86
CA THR A 339 -0.99 -46.64 -2.20
C THR A 339 -2.40 -46.75 -2.84
N ALA A 340 -2.88 -45.65 -3.45
CA ALA A 340 -3.47 -45.60 -4.81
C ALA A 340 -3.92 -44.18 -5.15
N GLY A 341 -3.66 -43.73 -6.38
CA GLY A 341 -3.79 -42.33 -6.80
C GLY A 341 -5.23 -41.81 -6.89
N ALA A 342 -5.39 -40.54 -6.49
CA ALA A 342 -6.50 -39.68 -6.90
C ALA A 342 -6.02 -38.23 -6.88
N LEU A 343 -6.23 -37.54 -8.01
CA LEU A 343 -5.97 -36.12 -8.24
C LEU A 343 -6.72 -35.27 -7.20
N ALA A 344 -6.02 -34.77 -6.19
CA ALA A 344 -6.59 -33.86 -5.21
C ALA A 344 -6.59 -32.42 -5.78
N ALA A 345 -7.79 -31.96 -6.15
CA ALA A 345 -8.09 -30.56 -6.35
C ALA A 345 -7.70 -29.78 -5.08
N LYS A 346 -6.71 -28.89 -5.21
CA LYS A 346 -6.34 -27.94 -4.16
C LYS A 346 -7.49 -26.93 -4.02
N SER A 347 -8.40 -27.18 -3.08
CA SER A 347 -9.33 -26.19 -2.56
C SER A 347 -8.53 -25.03 -1.96
N ARG A 348 -8.26 -24.01 -2.77
CA ARG A 348 -7.69 -22.74 -2.31
C ARG A 348 -8.80 -21.95 -1.62
N CYS A 349 -8.69 -21.81 -0.29
CA CYS A 349 -9.49 -20.87 0.48
C CYS A 349 -9.49 -19.47 -0.16
N PRO A 350 -10.58 -18.69 -0.02
CA PRO A 350 -10.60 -17.28 -0.39
C PRO A 350 -9.42 -16.54 0.26
N GLY A 351 -8.69 -15.75 -0.54
CA GLY A 351 -7.47 -15.08 -0.12
C GLY A 351 -7.69 -14.17 1.09
N PRO A 352 -6.65 -13.96 1.92
CA PRO A 352 -6.81 -13.27 3.19
C PRO A 352 -7.34 -11.84 2.98
N SER A 353 -8.29 -11.49 3.85
CA SER A 353 -8.59 -10.10 4.22
C SER A 353 -7.28 -9.40 4.62
N LEU A 354 -7.20 -8.08 4.49
CA LEU A 354 -6.10 -7.27 5.04
C LEU A 354 -5.90 -7.48 6.57
N ALA A 355 -6.80 -8.20 7.23
CA ALA A 355 -6.58 -8.87 8.50
C ALA A 355 -6.04 -10.30 8.30
N SER A 356 -4.79 -10.47 7.84
CA SER A 356 -4.10 -11.75 8.00
C SER A 356 -3.58 -11.85 9.43
N ALA A 357 -4.12 -12.83 10.16
CA ALA A 357 -3.86 -13.19 11.56
C ALA A 357 -2.49 -12.73 12.10
N ASP A 358 -2.55 -11.88 13.12
CA ASP A 358 -1.40 -11.58 13.98
C ASP A 358 -0.82 -12.89 14.53
N PRO A 359 0.51 -13.07 14.53
CA PRO A 359 1.12 -14.26 15.13
C PRO A 359 0.82 -14.31 16.64
N PRO A 360 0.62 -15.51 17.21
CA PRO A 360 0.41 -15.64 18.66
C PRO A 360 1.67 -15.21 19.44
N ALA A 361 1.46 -14.49 20.54
CA ALA A 361 2.51 -13.93 21.38
C ALA A 361 3.42 -15.03 21.99
N PRO A 362 4.76 -14.85 22.02
CA PRO A 362 5.68 -15.76 22.69
C PRO A 362 5.65 -15.63 24.23
N PRO A 363 6.14 -16.66 24.96
CA PRO A 363 5.90 -16.87 26.39
C PRO A 363 6.76 -16.03 27.35
N ASN A 364 7.38 -14.91 26.93
CA ASN A 364 8.23 -14.10 27.82
C ASN A 364 7.54 -12.79 28.27
N PRO A 365 7.12 -12.67 29.55
CA PRO A 365 6.43 -11.48 30.06
C PRO A 365 7.28 -10.20 30.11
N ALA A 366 8.61 -10.28 30.00
CA ALA A 366 9.50 -9.11 30.00
C ALA A 366 9.58 -8.37 28.65
N LEU A 367 9.00 -8.91 27.57
CA LEU A 367 9.11 -8.41 26.19
C LEU A 367 7.77 -8.01 25.57
N VAL A 368 6.72 -7.88 26.38
CA VAL A 368 5.36 -7.57 25.88
C VAL A 368 5.30 -6.24 25.13
N SER A 369 6.13 -5.26 25.50
CA SER A 369 6.19 -3.94 24.85
C SER A 369 6.98 -3.91 23.53
N VAL A 370 7.72 -4.98 23.20
CA VAL A 370 8.55 -5.08 21.98
C VAL A 370 8.08 -6.20 21.04
N LEU A 371 6.82 -6.62 21.18
CA LEU A 371 6.21 -7.56 20.23
C LEU A 371 6.11 -6.91 18.84
N PRO A 372 6.27 -7.69 17.75
CA PRO A 372 6.11 -7.17 16.41
C PRO A 372 4.76 -6.48 16.24
N TRP A 373 4.76 -5.28 15.68
CA TRP A 373 3.54 -4.53 15.43
C TRP A 373 2.58 -5.27 14.48
N SER A 374 1.29 -4.95 14.59
CA SER A 374 0.33 -5.33 13.55
C SER A 374 0.69 -4.62 12.24
N THR A 375 0.24 -5.18 11.11
CA THR A 375 0.42 -4.54 9.80
C THR A 375 -0.18 -3.12 9.76
N ALA A 376 -1.33 -2.91 10.42
CA ALA A 376 -1.98 -1.60 10.48
C ALA A 376 -1.13 -0.57 11.23
N THR A 377 -0.56 -0.94 12.38
CA THR A 377 0.35 -0.08 13.13
C THR A 377 1.62 0.22 12.32
N ALA A 378 2.19 -0.78 11.63
CA ALA A 378 3.35 -0.55 10.78
C ALA A 378 3.08 0.47 9.65
N TYR A 379 1.94 0.38 8.97
CA TYR A 379 1.55 1.40 7.97
C TYR A 379 1.29 2.78 8.58
N ALA A 380 0.73 2.85 9.79
CA ALA A 380 0.52 4.12 10.48
C ALA A 380 1.85 4.85 10.79
N HIS A 381 2.96 4.11 10.82
CA HIS A 381 4.31 4.64 10.99
C HIS A 381 5.12 4.66 9.69
N THR A 382 4.55 4.41 8.51
CA THR A 382 5.31 4.29 7.26
C THR A 382 4.75 5.19 6.15
N LEU A 383 5.63 5.96 5.52
CA LEU A 383 5.38 6.62 4.25
C LEU A 383 5.87 5.74 3.10
N VAL A 384 4.97 5.38 2.18
CA VAL A 384 5.29 4.53 1.02
C VAL A 384 5.32 5.39 -0.24
N SER A 385 6.48 5.52 -0.88
CA SER A 385 6.60 6.23 -2.15
C SER A 385 6.57 5.29 -3.36
N GLY A 386 5.84 5.69 -4.40
CA GLY A 386 5.83 5.04 -5.70
C GLY A 386 7.07 5.36 -6.54
N ASN A 387 7.11 4.81 -7.76
CA ASN A 387 8.20 4.98 -8.72
C ASN A 387 8.21 6.35 -9.41
N ASN A 388 7.37 7.28 -9.00
CA ASN A 388 7.32 8.67 -9.48
C ASN A 388 7.69 9.65 -8.35
N GLY A 389 8.15 9.16 -7.21
CA GLY A 389 8.43 9.98 -6.03
C GLY A 389 7.19 10.46 -5.27
N VAL A 390 5.98 10.15 -5.74
CA VAL A 390 4.72 10.51 -5.07
C VAL A 390 4.35 9.44 -4.03
N LEU A 391 3.73 9.85 -2.93
CA LEU A 391 3.22 8.91 -1.94
C LEU A 391 2.07 8.10 -2.52
N ARG A 392 2.09 6.79 -2.25
CA ARG A 392 0.95 5.92 -2.47
C ARG A 392 0.29 5.64 -1.15
N SER A 393 -1.01 5.89 -1.09
CA SER A 393 -1.82 5.44 0.03
C SER A 393 -2.08 3.94 -0.10
N THR A 394 -1.91 3.19 0.98
CA THR A 394 -2.48 1.82 1.12
C THR A 394 -3.86 1.86 1.75
N ARG A 395 -4.35 3.07 2.05
CA ARG A 395 -5.65 3.38 2.63
C ARG A 395 -6.57 3.95 1.55
N PRO A 396 -7.67 3.25 1.20
CA PRO A 396 -8.58 3.72 0.16
C PRO A 396 -9.34 4.99 0.54
N ASP A 397 -9.38 5.33 1.84
CA ASP A 397 -10.03 6.51 2.38
C ASP A 397 -9.15 7.77 2.37
N ILE A 398 -8.00 7.70 1.70
CA ILE A 398 -7.07 8.82 1.53
C ILE A 398 -6.77 8.97 0.05
N GLY A 399 -7.31 10.02 -0.57
CA GLY A 399 -7.16 10.25 -2.01
C GLY A 399 -6.01 11.16 -2.41
N ARG A 400 -5.44 11.97 -1.50
CA ARG A 400 -4.28 12.85 -1.78
C ARG A 400 -3.05 12.41 -0.99
N ALA A 401 -1.89 12.49 -1.63
CA ALA A 401 -0.59 12.25 -1.00
C ALA A 401 -0.35 13.16 0.23
N ALA A 402 -0.76 14.42 0.16
CA ALA A 402 -0.66 15.37 1.27
C ALA A 402 -1.47 14.92 2.49
N ASP A 403 -2.67 14.37 2.26
CA ASP A 403 -3.53 13.87 3.34
C ASP A 403 -2.88 12.67 4.04
N LEU A 404 -2.17 11.80 3.31
CA LEU A 404 -1.43 10.69 3.92
C LEU A 404 -0.32 11.19 4.87
N VAL A 405 0.44 12.21 4.45
CA VAL A 405 1.43 12.84 5.34
C VAL A 405 0.74 13.43 6.55
N ASP A 406 -0.39 14.13 6.38
CA ASP A 406 -1.11 14.70 7.51
C ASP A 406 -1.61 13.63 8.48
N VAL A 407 -2.10 12.47 8.02
CA VAL A 407 -2.46 11.35 8.90
C VAL A 407 -1.24 10.82 9.66
N VAL A 408 -0.17 10.47 8.94
CA VAL A 408 0.98 9.77 9.53
C VAL A 408 1.78 10.70 10.45
N VAL A 409 1.94 11.96 10.04
CA VAL A 409 2.82 12.94 10.69
C VAL A 409 2.03 13.87 11.61
N ASN A 410 0.90 14.43 11.19
CA ASN A 410 0.18 15.40 12.03
C ASN A 410 -0.78 14.72 13.02
N GLU A 411 -1.51 13.68 12.62
CA GLU A 411 -2.42 12.97 13.54
C GLU A 411 -1.66 11.99 14.43
N GLY A 412 -0.89 11.05 13.84
CA GLY A 412 -0.18 10.03 14.61
C GLY A 412 0.87 10.62 15.55
N LEU A 413 1.89 11.27 14.98
CA LEU A 413 2.97 11.87 15.76
C LEU A 413 2.48 13.08 16.59
N GLY A 414 1.56 13.90 16.08
CA GLY A 414 0.98 15.00 16.87
C GLY A 414 0.19 14.52 18.09
N ALA A 415 -0.60 13.45 17.97
CA ALA A 415 -1.29 12.85 19.11
C ALA A 415 -0.31 12.29 20.15
N TRP A 416 0.77 11.64 19.70
CA TRP A 416 1.83 11.17 20.59
C TRP A 416 2.52 12.34 21.33
N LEU A 417 2.81 13.44 20.64
CA LEU A 417 3.39 14.64 21.26
C LEU A 417 2.42 15.27 22.27
N ALA A 418 1.13 15.32 21.97
CA ALA A 418 0.11 15.82 22.90
C ALA A 418 0.00 14.93 24.15
N GLN A 419 0.05 13.61 24.00
CA GLN A 419 0.08 12.66 25.12
C GLN A 419 1.31 12.87 26.00
N LEU A 420 2.49 13.06 25.40
CA LEU A 420 3.71 13.36 26.15
C LEU A 420 3.58 14.67 26.95
N ALA A 421 2.99 15.70 26.36
CA ALA A 421 2.77 16.99 27.03
C ALA A 421 1.78 16.86 28.20
N HIS A 422 0.73 16.04 28.08
CA HIS A 422 -0.24 15.81 29.15
C HIS A 422 0.33 15.00 30.32
N ASN A 423 1.27 14.09 30.06
CA ASN A 423 1.89 13.24 31.09
C ASN A 423 3.13 13.87 31.74
N ALA A 424 3.45 15.13 31.39
CA ALA A 424 4.66 15.84 31.81
C ALA A 424 4.59 16.35 33.25
N ASP A 425 4.44 15.44 34.23
CA ASP A 425 4.71 15.72 35.64
C ASP A 425 6.13 15.29 36.06
N ASN A 426 6.95 14.69 35.17
CA ASN A 426 8.32 14.26 35.54
C ASN A 426 9.36 13.98 34.42
N SER A 427 9.21 14.43 33.17
CA SER A 427 10.27 14.25 32.16
C SER A 427 10.59 15.55 31.39
N SER A 428 11.79 16.09 31.66
CA SER A 428 12.37 17.26 30.99
C SER A 428 13.02 16.94 29.63
N ALA A 429 12.88 15.72 29.12
CA ALA A 429 13.56 15.27 27.92
C ALA A 429 12.80 15.69 26.65
N ALA A 430 13.50 16.34 25.72
CA ALA A 430 12.98 16.71 24.41
C ALA A 430 12.42 15.48 23.65
N PRO A 431 11.19 15.55 23.09
CA PRO A 431 10.62 14.48 22.27
C PRO A 431 11.52 14.17 21.07
N LYS A 432 11.62 12.88 20.72
CA LYS A 432 12.55 12.39 19.67
C LYS A 432 11.78 11.69 18.57
N LEU A 433 11.92 12.20 17.34
CA LEU A 433 11.46 11.58 16.11
C LEU A 433 12.66 10.98 15.37
N VAL A 434 12.60 9.71 15.00
CA VAL A 434 13.54 9.12 14.05
C VAL A 434 12.86 8.86 12.71
N ILE A 435 13.44 9.37 11.64
CA ILE A 435 13.02 9.06 10.27
C ILE A 435 13.96 7.99 9.74
N TYR A 436 13.43 6.78 9.55
CA TYR A 436 14.19 5.62 9.12
C TYR A 436 13.95 5.29 7.65
N ALA A 437 14.98 5.33 6.81
CA ALA A 437 14.88 4.99 5.39
C ALA A 437 15.60 3.66 5.09
N HIS A 438 14.85 2.65 4.68
CA HIS A 438 15.40 1.32 4.37
C HIS A 438 16.15 1.28 3.03
N GLY A 439 16.94 0.22 2.84
CA GLY A 439 17.56 -0.10 1.55
C GLY A 439 16.52 -0.26 0.42
N GLY A 440 16.85 0.27 -0.76
CA GLY A 440 15.95 0.38 -1.91
C GLY A 440 15.96 -0.78 -2.87
N LEU A 441 16.06 -1.99 -2.34
CA LEU A 441 15.78 -3.16 -3.15
C LEU A 441 14.73 -4.09 -2.52
N ASN A 442 14.14 -3.72 -1.37
CA ASN A 442 13.18 -4.57 -0.70
C ASN A 442 11.79 -4.49 -1.35
N SER A 443 11.04 -5.59 -1.33
CA SER A 443 9.61 -5.54 -1.58
C SER A 443 8.92 -4.74 -0.46
N GLU A 444 7.75 -4.16 -0.74
CA GLU A 444 6.97 -3.45 0.27
C GLU A 444 6.62 -4.37 1.46
N ALA A 445 6.26 -5.63 1.17
CA ALA A 445 5.98 -6.63 2.19
C ALA A 445 7.20 -6.94 3.08
N ALA A 446 8.38 -7.11 2.48
CA ALA A 446 9.62 -7.34 3.24
C ALA A 446 10.02 -6.13 4.09
N SER A 447 9.81 -4.92 3.55
CA SER A 447 10.04 -3.67 4.28
C SER A 447 9.10 -3.55 5.47
N LEU A 448 7.80 -3.86 5.29
CA LEU A 448 6.83 -3.82 6.38
C LEU A 448 7.10 -4.88 7.45
N GLN A 449 7.53 -6.09 7.07
CA GLN A 449 7.93 -7.11 8.05
C GLN A 449 9.07 -6.60 8.93
N ARG A 450 10.05 -5.91 8.35
CA ARG A 450 11.12 -5.23 9.08
C ARG A 450 10.60 -4.14 10.00
N VAL A 451 9.73 -3.26 9.50
CA VAL A 451 9.11 -2.18 10.29
C VAL A 451 8.37 -2.74 11.49
N ARG A 452 7.63 -3.84 11.32
CA ARG A 452 6.88 -4.49 12.40
C ARG A 452 7.78 -4.95 13.52
N THR A 453 8.96 -5.48 13.20
CA THR A 453 9.92 -5.96 14.21
C THR A 453 10.78 -4.83 14.79
N MET A 454 11.18 -3.85 13.97
CA MET A 454 12.09 -2.76 14.37
C MET A 454 11.39 -1.63 15.14
N GLY A 455 10.19 -1.22 14.70
CA GLY A 455 9.43 -0.11 15.28
C GLY A 455 9.19 -0.19 16.79
N PRO A 456 8.80 -1.36 17.34
CA PRO A 456 8.58 -1.52 18.78
C PRO A 456 9.78 -1.13 19.65
N TYR A 457 11.02 -1.39 19.20
CA TYR A 457 12.21 -1.04 19.98
C TYR A 457 12.44 0.46 20.08
N PHE A 458 12.15 1.24 19.03
CA PHE A 458 12.20 2.69 19.11
C PHE A 458 11.11 3.23 20.06
N ALA A 459 9.87 2.77 19.87
CA ALA A 459 8.73 3.22 20.67
C ALA A 459 8.90 2.89 22.16
N ALA A 460 9.37 1.68 22.49
CA ALA A 460 9.61 1.25 23.87
C ALA A 460 10.74 2.03 24.55
N ASN A 461 11.64 2.68 23.80
CA ASN A 461 12.67 3.57 24.33
C ASN A 461 12.27 5.06 24.24
N GLY A 462 11.00 5.38 23.98
CA GLY A 462 10.50 6.76 23.99
C GLY A 462 10.83 7.57 22.73
N ILE A 463 11.15 6.91 21.63
CA ILE A 463 11.42 7.52 20.33
C ILE A 463 10.24 7.20 19.40
N TYR A 464 9.69 8.19 18.73
CA TYR A 464 8.69 7.95 17.69
C TYR A 464 9.38 7.58 16.37
N PRO A 465 9.18 6.37 15.82
CA PRO A 465 9.76 6.02 14.53
C PRO A 465 8.81 6.37 13.38
N LEU A 466 9.34 6.99 12.35
CA LEU A 466 8.68 7.23 11.07
C LEU A 466 9.52 6.56 9.97
N PHE A 467 8.97 5.56 9.33
CA PHE A 467 9.65 4.80 8.29
C PHE A 467 9.35 5.39 6.91
N TYR A 468 10.34 5.35 6.03
CA TYR A 468 10.20 5.65 4.61
C TYR A 468 10.53 4.40 3.80
N THR A 469 9.57 3.94 3.01
CA THR A 469 9.71 2.78 2.13
C THR A 469 9.41 3.21 0.69
N TRP A 470 10.36 3.01 -0.23
CA TRP A 470 10.08 3.09 -1.67
C TRP A 470 9.79 1.69 -2.21
N ARG A 471 8.84 1.56 -3.13
CA ARG A 471 8.60 0.27 -3.76
C ARG A 471 9.62 0.01 -4.85
N THR A 472 10.64 -0.78 -4.53
CA THR A 472 11.62 -1.27 -5.51
C THR A 472 11.45 -2.78 -5.63
N GLY A 473 10.41 -3.23 -6.33
CA GLY A 473 10.10 -4.66 -6.49
C GLY A 473 11.07 -5.44 -7.39
N LEU A 474 12.34 -5.06 -7.41
CA LEU A 474 13.29 -5.43 -8.46
C LEU A 474 14.43 -6.34 -7.97
N LEU A 475 14.50 -6.69 -6.67
CA LEU A 475 15.49 -7.67 -6.18
C LEU A 475 15.23 -9.08 -6.73
N GLU A 476 13.96 -9.49 -6.83
CA GLU A 476 13.57 -10.77 -7.45
C GLU A 476 13.99 -10.76 -8.93
N THR A 477 13.73 -9.66 -9.64
CA THR A 477 14.19 -9.46 -11.02
C THR A 477 15.71 -9.39 -11.13
N LEU A 478 16.43 -8.84 -10.15
CA LEU A 478 17.88 -8.77 -10.13
C LEU A 478 18.50 -10.16 -9.98
N GLY A 479 17.98 -10.95 -9.03
CA GLY A 479 18.38 -12.34 -8.82
C GLY A 479 18.12 -13.18 -10.07
N ASP A 480 16.92 -13.07 -10.66
CA ASP A 480 16.54 -13.78 -11.87
C ASP A 480 17.37 -13.33 -13.08
N VAL A 481 17.61 -12.02 -13.28
CA VAL A 481 18.45 -11.50 -14.38
C VAL A 481 19.89 -11.98 -14.24
N LEU A 482 20.47 -11.91 -13.04
CA LEU A 482 21.83 -12.38 -12.78
C LEU A 482 21.94 -13.91 -12.88
N GLN A 483 20.91 -14.66 -12.48
CA GLN A 483 20.89 -16.13 -12.59
C GLN A 483 20.70 -16.58 -14.05
N ASN A 484 19.86 -15.91 -14.83
CA ASN A 484 19.66 -16.17 -16.25
C ASN A 484 20.92 -15.85 -17.09
N ALA A 485 21.70 -14.85 -16.68
CA ALA A 485 22.99 -14.52 -17.30
C ALA A 485 24.01 -15.69 -17.22
N VAL A 486 23.91 -16.52 -16.17
CA VAL A 486 24.77 -17.70 -15.97
C VAL A 486 24.31 -18.90 -16.83
N GLY A 487 23.03 -18.94 -17.22
CA GLY A 487 22.46 -20.02 -18.03
C GLY A 487 22.82 -20.00 -19.52
N GLY A 488 23.40 -18.89 -20.02
CA GLY A 488 23.70 -18.68 -21.44
C GLY A 488 25.17 -18.85 -21.86
N THR A 489 26.09 -19.19 -20.94
CA THR A 489 27.54 -19.30 -21.23
C THR A 489 27.97 -20.74 -21.55
N PRO A 490 28.73 -20.98 -22.65
CA PRO A 490 29.47 -22.23 -22.82
C PRO A 490 30.52 -22.33 -21.70
N ALA A 491 30.61 -23.48 -21.05
CA ALA A 491 31.63 -23.74 -20.02
C ALA A 491 33.06 -23.52 -20.60
N PRO A 492 33.95 -22.78 -19.93
CA PRO A 492 35.34 -22.67 -20.36
C PRO A 492 36.06 -24.01 -20.16
N ALA A 493 36.98 -24.33 -21.06
CA ALA A 493 37.86 -25.47 -20.97
C ALA A 493 38.65 -25.45 -19.64
N GLN A 494 38.68 -26.59 -18.98
CA GLN A 494 39.40 -26.82 -17.74
C GLN A 494 40.91 -26.70 -18.01
N ASP A 495 41.55 -25.66 -17.48
CA ASP A 495 42.95 -25.68 -17.02
C ASP A 495 43.31 -24.39 -16.24
N GLY A 496 43.69 -24.54 -14.97
CA GLY A 496 44.52 -23.57 -14.22
C GLY A 496 43.85 -22.42 -13.43
N LEU A 497 44.14 -22.38 -12.11
CA LEU A 497 44.06 -21.23 -11.17
C LEU A 497 42.67 -20.63 -10.84
N GLY A 498 42.13 -21.05 -9.68
CA GLY A 498 40.77 -20.72 -9.21
C GLY A 498 40.46 -19.26 -8.84
N SER A 499 41.43 -18.35 -8.72
CA SER A 499 41.17 -16.92 -8.46
C SER A 499 40.90 -16.13 -9.75
N ALA A 500 41.64 -16.42 -10.83
CA ALA A 500 41.49 -15.73 -12.11
C ALA A 500 40.13 -16.00 -12.78
N LEU A 501 39.58 -17.21 -12.57
CA LEU A 501 38.23 -17.59 -13.02
C LEU A 501 37.13 -16.80 -12.30
N GLY A 502 37.31 -16.53 -11.00
CA GLY A 502 36.36 -15.73 -10.21
C GLY A 502 36.29 -14.28 -10.66
N ASP A 503 37.46 -13.64 -10.84
CA ASP A 503 37.53 -12.25 -11.29
C ASP A 503 37.07 -12.07 -12.75
N ALA A 504 37.31 -13.04 -13.63
CA ALA A 504 36.79 -13.03 -15.00
C ALA A 504 35.26 -13.19 -15.04
N LYS A 505 34.70 -14.05 -14.18
CA LYS A 505 33.24 -14.22 -14.02
C LYS A 505 32.61 -12.95 -13.45
N ASP A 506 33.19 -12.36 -12.41
CA ASP A 506 32.72 -11.08 -11.84
C ASP A 506 32.81 -9.96 -12.88
N GLY A 507 33.87 -9.89 -13.68
CA GLY A 507 34.00 -8.94 -14.80
C GLY A 507 32.92 -9.11 -15.86
N LEU A 508 32.54 -10.35 -16.21
CA LEU A 508 31.44 -10.63 -17.14
C LEU A 508 30.07 -10.28 -16.52
N LEU A 509 29.86 -10.58 -15.24
CA LEU A 509 28.65 -10.20 -14.51
C LEU A 509 28.52 -8.68 -14.38
N GLU A 510 29.62 -7.95 -14.15
CA GLU A 510 29.66 -6.48 -14.15
C GLU A 510 29.22 -5.89 -15.51
N ILE A 511 29.61 -6.54 -16.61
CA ILE A 511 29.22 -6.14 -17.98
C ILE A 511 27.74 -6.44 -18.23
N ILE A 512 27.23 -7.60 -17.80
CA ILE A 512 25.82 -7.97 -17.97
C ILE A 512 24.91 -7.15 -17.03
N ALA A 513 25.42 -6.76 -15.85
CA ALA A 513 24.78 -5.82 -14.93
C ALA A 513 24.55 -4.42 -15.53
N HIS A 514 25.10 -4.10 -16.70
CA HIS A 514 24.69 -2.92 -17.47
C HIS A 514 23.20 -2.90 -17.79
N GLN A 515 22.55 -4.06 -17.90
CA GLN A 515 21.09 -4.16 -18.07
C GLN A 515 20.28 -3.79 -16.81
N VAL A 516 20.95 -3.57 -15.67
CA VAL A 516 20.35 -3.15 -14.39
C VAL A 516 20.57 -1.65 -14.13
N ARG A 517 21.46 -0.99 -14.89
CA ARG A 517 21.74 0.46 -14.74
C ARG A 517 20.48 1.32 -14.79
N TRP A 518 19.52 0.97 -15.64
CA TRP A 518 18.26 1.70 -15.72
C TRP A 518 17.48 1.59 -14.40
N ILE A 519 17.42 0.42 -13.75
CA ILE A 519 16.77 0.23 -12.44
C ILE A 519 17.41 1.11 -11.38
N TRP A 520 18.74 1.13 -11.35
CA TRP A 520 19.49 1.94 -10.40
C TRP A 520 19.29 3.44 -10.64
N ARG A 521 19.29 3.87 -11.91
CA ARG A 521 18.98 5.25 -12.31
C ARG A 521 17.56 5.64 -11.90
N GLU A 522 16.58 4.79 -12.16
CA GLU A 522 15.19 5.00 -11.76
C GLU A 522 15.10 5.17 -10.24
N MET A 523 15.75 4.33 -9.44
CA MET A 523 15.73 4.48 -7.98
C MET A 523 16.30 5.83 -7.52
N LYS A 524 17.41 6.29 -8.12
CA LYS A 524 17.98 7.62 -7.83
C LYS A 524 17.03 8.75 -8.26
N ASN A 525 16.44 8.62 -9.45
CA ASN A 525 15.47 9.57 -9.97
C ASN A 525 14.21 9.63 -9.09
N ASN A 526 13.74 8.50 -8.55
CA ASN A 526 12.57 8.43 -7.70
C ASN A 526 12.79 9.18 -6.39
N ALA A 527 13.97 9.04 -5.78
CA ALA A 527 14.34 9.81 -4.58
C ALA A 527 14.44 11.31 -4.89
N ALA A 528 14.96 11.69 -6.06
CA ALA A 528 15.03 13.08 -6.50
C ALA A 528 13.65 13.67 -6.80
N MET A 529 12.78 12.94 -7.50
CA MET A 529 11.39 13.32 -7.77
C MET A 529 10.59 13.46 -6.48
N ALA A 530 10.84 12.60 -5.48
CA ALA A 530 10.20 12.71 -4.17
C ALA A 530 10.50 14.04 -3.46
N ALA A 531 11.60 14.71 -3.81
CA ALA A 531 11.96 16.01 -3.25
C ALA A 531 11.44 17.20 -4.07
N GLN A 532 10.80 16.97 -5.23
CA GLN A 532 10.14 18.01 -6.01
C GLN A 532 8.77 18.36 -5.42
N ASP A 533 8.17 19.45 -5.88
CA ASP A 533 6.86 19.92 -5.43
C ASP A 533 5.79 18.82 -5.58
N GLY A 534 5.05 18.55 -4.50
CA GLY A 534 4.07 17.45 -4.43
C GLY A 534 4.67 16.06 -4.21
N GLY A 535 6.00 15.91 -4.26
CA GLY A 535 6.72 14.69 -3.95
C GLY A 535 6.69 14.32 -2.47
N ALA A 536 6.92 13.05 -2.15
CA ALA A 536 6.81 12.49 -0.80
C ALA A 536 7.71 13.19 0.23
N LEU A 537 8.97 13.49 -0.12
CA LEU A 537 9.92 14.16 0.76
C LEU A 537 9.64 15.66 0.89
N ALA A 538 9.15 16.31 -0.17
CA ALA A 538 8.72 17.71 -0.10
C ALA A 538 7.54 17.87 0.87
N LEU A 539 6.53 17.00 0.75
CA LEU A 539 5.38 16.98 1.65
C LEU A 539 5.80 16.65 3.11
N LEU A 540 6.68 15.67 3.29
CA LEU A 540 7.23 15.33 4.60
C LEU A 540 7.98 16.51 5.22
N SER A 541 8.88 17.16 4.48
CA SER A 541 9.63 18.34 4.95
C SER A 541 8.68 19.45 5.39
N ALA A 542 7.66 19.77 4.58
CA ALA A 542 6.66 20.77 4.93
C ALA A 542 5.89 20.41 6.21
N ALA A 543 5.57 19.13 6.44
CA ALA A 543 4.93 18.68 7.67
C ALA A 543 5.86 18.77 8.88
N LEU A 544 7.14 18.41 8.73
CA LEU A 544 8.14 18.54 9.80
C LEU A 544 8.36 20.00 10.21
N VAL A 545 8.36 20.93 9.25
CA VAL A 545 8.42 22.37 9.54
C VAL A 545 7.24 22.81 10.40
N ARG A 546 6.01 22.43 10.02
CA ARG A 546 4.80 22.74 10.81
C ARG A 546 4.87 22.15 12.22
N LEU A 547 5.30 20.88 12.35
CA LEU A 547 5.44 20.23 13.65
C LEU A 547 6.51 20.90 14.52
N ARG A 548 7.65 21.31 13.95
CA ARG A 548 8.71 22.00 14.69
C ARG A 548 8.25 23.36 15.20
N GLN A 549 7.44 24.08 14.42
CA GLN A 549 6.83 25.33 14.84
C GLN A 549 5.86 25.12 16.01
N ALA A 550 5.05 24.06 15.98
CA ALA A 550 4.16 23.70 17.08
C ALA A 550 4.88 23.14 18.32
N HIS A 551 6.00 22.43 18.11
CA HIS A 551 6.78 21.77 19.15
C HIS A 551 8.28 22.14 19.06
N PRO A 552 8.70 23.33 19.55
CA PRO A 552 10.08 23.83 19.47
C PRO A 552 11.12 23.00 20.24
N ALA A 553 10.72 21.99 21.01
CA ALA A 553 11.63 21.03 21.65
C ALA A 553 11.84 19.73 20.85
N LEU A 554 11.03 19.42 19.83
CA LEU A 554 11.14 18.19 19.03
C LEU A 554 12.51 18.04 18.35
N GLU A 555 13.24 16.97 18.66
CA GLU A 555 14.46 16.58 17.97
C GLU A 555 14.14 15.65 16.78
N ILE A 556 14.66 15.97 15.60
CA ILE A 556 14.51 15.17 14.37
C ILE A 556 15.82 14.45 14.09
N HIS A 557 15.78 13.12 14.02
CA HIS A 557 16.94 12.27 13.76
C HIS A 557 16.73 11.48 12.46
N LEU A 558 17.78 11.33 11.67
CA LEU A 558 17.75 10.56 10.43
C LEU A 558 18.59 9.29 10.58
N ALA A 559 18.03 8.14 10.21
CA ALA A 559 18.74 6.87 10.15
C ALA A 559 18.45 6.17 8.83
N GLY A 560 19.44 5.68 8.10
CA GLY A 560 19.14 5.00 6.84
C GLY A 560 20.21 4.04 6.37
N HIS A 561 19.75 3.01 5.64
CA HIS A 561 20.59 1.94 5.13
C HIS A 561 20.69 1.97 3.62
N SER A 562 21.89 1.72 3.10
CA SER A 562 22.13 1.52 1.68
C SER A 562 21.58 2.67 0.84
N ALA A 563 20.63 2.40 -0.05
CA ALA A 563 19.98 3.41 -0.88
C ALA A 563 19.22 4.46 -0.07
N GLY A 564 18.87 4.20 1.20
CA GLY A 564 18.24 5.16 2.13
C GLY A 564 19.00 6.48 2.25
N ALA A 565 20.30 6.47 1.93
CA ALA A 565 21.12 7.65 1.77
C ALA A 565 20.57 8.65 0.73
N PHE A 566 19.92 8.21 -0.35
CA PHE A 566 19.31 9.10 -1.33
C PHE A 566 18.09 9.85 -0.74
N VAL A 567 17.22 9.16 0.02
CA VAL A 567 16.11 9.81 0.75
C VAL A 567 16.65 10.85 1.72
N HIS A 568 17.61 10.48 2.56
CA HIS A 568 18.12 11.40 3.57
C HIS A 568 18.93 12.54 2.98
N GLY A 569 19.69 12.30 1.92
CA GLY A 569 20.42 13.37 1.25
C GLY A 569 19.49 14.43 0.64
N HIS A 570 18.42 13.99 -0.03
CA HIS A 570 17.41 14.91 -0.57
C HIS A 570 16.55 15.58 0.53
N LEU A 571 16.19 14.84 1.59
CA LEU A 571 15.49 15.42 2.73
C LEU A 571 16.34 16.47 3.45
N LEU A 572 17.65 16.27 3.56
CA LEU A 572 18.58 17.26 4.13
C LEU A 572 18.70 18.51 3.26
N ASP A 573 18.67 18.39 1.93
CA ASP A 573 18.60 19.56 1.03
C ASP A 573 17.33 20.39 1.30
N LEU A 574 16.18 19.71 1.47
CA LEU A 574 14.92 20.36 1.83
C LEU A 574 14.97 20.98 3.24
N CYS A 575 15.54 20.30 4.22
CA CYS A 575 15.70 20.82 5.59
C CYS A 575 16.60 22.06 5.59
N ARG A 576 17.70 22.04 4.83
CA ARG A 576 18.60 23.18 4.65
C ARG A 576 17.88 24.38 4.03
N ALA A 577 17.10 24.15 2.98
CA ALA A 577 16.30 25.20 2.34
C ALA A 577 15.24 25.78 3.28
N ALA A 578 14.63 24.93 4.12
CA ALA A 578 13.62 25.33 5.10
C ALA A 578 14.18 25.81 6.45
N GLN A 579 15.52 25.85 6.61
CA GLN A 579 16.20 26.15 7.88
C GLN A 579 15.72 25.27 9.06
N LEU A 580 15.35 24.01 8.76
CA LEU A 580 14.90 23.03 9.73
C LEU A 580 16.13 22.27 10.30
N PRO A 581 16.46 22.43 11.59
CA PRO A 581 17.59 21.71 12.18
C PRO A 581 17.31 20.22 12.33
N VAL A 582 18.33 19.40 12.06
CA VAL A 582 18.32 17.95 12.25
C VAL A 582 19.32 17.59 13.35
N ALA A 583 18.84 16.92 14.40
CA ALA A 583 19.60 16.64 15.60
C ALA A 583 20.74 15.63 15.38
N SER A 584 20.54 14.64 14.51
CA SER A 584 21.61 13.71 14.13
C SER A 584 21.34 12.96 12.84
N VAL A 585 22.40 12.43 12.22
CA VAL A 585 22.33 11.52 11.08
C VAL A 585 23.16 10.26 11.34
N THR A 586 22.57 9.08 11.12
CA THR A 586 23.30 7.80 11.14
C THR A 586 23.06 7.06 9.82
N LEU A 587 24.13 6.72 9.10
CA LEU A 587 24.02 5.96 7.85
C LEU A 587 24.68 4.59 7.97
N TYR A 588 24.00 3.57 7.47
CA TYR A 588 24.51 2.20 7.38
C TYR A 588 24.83 1.87 5.93
N ALA A 589 26.10 1.61 5.63
CA ALA A 589 26.62 1.27 4.30
C ALA A 589 25.99 2.12 3.18
N PRO A 590 26.04 3.47 3.25
CA PRO A 590 25.33 4.34 2.32
C PRO A 590 25.76 4.09 0.86
N ALA A 591 24.80 3.69 0.02
CA ALA A 591 25.04 3.27 -1.37
C ALA A 591 25.11 4.44 -2.37
N CYS A 592 25.47 5.63 -1.90
CA CYS A 592 25.53 6.85 -2.71
C CYS A 592 26.97 7.18 -3.13
N SER A 593 27.14 7.84 -4.27
CA SER A 593 28.45 8.29 -4.74
C SER A 593 29.03 9.38 -3.83
N LEU A 594 30.35 9.52 -3.82
CA LEU A 594 31.02 10.58 -3.06
C LEU A 594 30.56 11.98 -3.48
N ALA A 595 30.29 12.19 -4.78
CA ALA A 595 29.73 13.44 -5.28
C ALA A 595 28.34 13.74 -4.68
N PHE A 596 27.47 12.73 -4.56
CA PHE A 596 26.19 12.89 -3.90
C PHE A 596 26.37 13.19 -2.41
N ALA A 597 27.24 12.44 -1.72
CA ALA A 597 27.49 12.63 -0.30
C ALA A 597 28.04 14.02 0.02
N GLN A 598 28.92 14.55 -0.83
CA GLN A 598 29.47 15.88 -0.69
C GLN A 598 28.42 16.97 -0.89
N ARG A 599 27.56 16.85 -1.92
CA ARG A 599 26.49 17.81 -2.19
C ARG A 599 25.43 17.86 -1.09
N THR A 600 25.21 16.74 -0.40
CA THR A 600 24.10 16.57 0.56
C THR A 600 24.58 16.56 2.00
N PHE A 601 25.21 15.48 2.45
CA PHE A 601 25.61 15.27 3.84
C PHE A 601 26.68 16.26 4.30
N VAL A 602 27.77 16.40 3.54
CA VAL A 602 28.86 17.34 3.87
C VAL A 602 28.32 18.77 3.89
N ALA A 603 27.60 19.17 2.83
CA ALA A 603 27.00 20.49 2.74
C ALA A 603 26.01 20.78 3.90
N ALA A 604 25.23 19.79 4.35
CA ALA A 604 24.31 19.95 5.46
C ALA A 604 25.05 20.15 6.81
N VAL A 605 26.13 19.41 7.04
CA VAL A 605 26.99 19.58 8.22
C VAL A 605 27.70 20.94 8.19
N ASP A 606 28.28 21.30 7.05
CA ASP A 606 29.01 22.57 6.89
C ASP A 606 28.07 23.79 7.00
N ALA A 607 26.82 23.65 6.57
CA ALA A 607 25.77 24.66 6.74
C ALA A 607 25.16 24.70 8.16
N GLY A 608 25.60 23.83 9.07
CA GLY A 608 25.09 23.77 10.44
C GLY A 608 23.67 23.20 10.59
N VAL A 609 23.14 22.53 9.55
CA VAL A 609 21.84 21.85 9.61
C VAL A 609 21.91 20.62 10.51
N VAL A 610 23.05 19.92 10.48
CA VAL A 610 23.37 18.76 11.33
C VAL A 610 24.65 19.06 12.12
N PRO A 611 24.68 18.86 13.45
CA PRO A 611 25.91 18.98 14.21
C PRO A 611 26.98 17.97 13.74
N ARG A 612 28.22 18.44 13.56
CA ARG A 612 29.33 17.61 13.05
C ARG A 612 29.65 16.41 13.94
N ASP A 613 29.50 16.56 15.26
CA ASP A 613 29.68 15.52 16.28
C ASP A 613 28.50 14.54 16.36
N ARG A 614 27.43 14.78 15.59
CA ARG A 614 26.22 13.94 15.53
C ARG A 614 25.96 13.36 14.13
N PHE A 615 27.04 13.17 13.36
CA PHE A 615 27.03 12.46 12.09
C PHE A 615 27.84 11.17 12.19
N TRP A 616 27.19 10.02 11.98
CA TRP A 616 27.80 8.71 12.19
C TRP A 616 27.61 7.78 10.99
N LEU A 617 28.62 6.95 10.75
CA LEU A 617 28.67 5.99 9.66
C LEU A 617 28.94 4.59 10.23
N HIS A 618 28.26 3.60 9.66
CA HIS A 618 28.60 2.19 9.80
C HIS A 618 28.94 1.66 8.41
N VAL A 619 30.13 1.10 8.24
CA VAL A 619 30.59 0.53 6.96
C VAL A 619 31.10 -0.89 7.17
N LEU A 620 31.08 -1.70 6.12
CA LEU A 620 31.62 -3.05 6.17
C LEU A 620 33.13 -2.99 5.88
N SER A 621 33.92 -3.87 6.51
CA SER A 621 35.34 -3.93 6.21
C SER A 621 35.59 -4.36 4.76
N ASP A 622 36.64 -3.87 4.11
CA ASP A 622 36.91 -4.20 2.71
C ASP A 622 37.13 -5.71 2.50
N VAL A 623 37.74 -6.37 3.49
CA VAL A 623 37.87 -7.83 3.52
C VAL A 623 36.50 -8.51 3.57
N ALA A 624 35.56 -8.01 4.37
CA ALA A 624 34.21 -8.55 4.43
C ALA A 624 33.42 -8.24 3.15
N GLU A 625 33.55 -7.04 2.58
CA GLU A 625 32.93 -6.65 1.29
C GLU A 625 33.36 -7.57 0.14
N ARG A 626 34.66 -7.87 0.04
CA ARG A 626 35.22 -8.78 -0.99
C ARG A 626 34.88 -10.25 -0.75
N ASN A 627 34.53 -10.61 0.48
CA ASN A 627 34.10 -11.96 0.83
C ASN A 627 32.58 -12.10 0.84
N ASP A 628 31.80 -11.02 0.73
CA ASP A 628 30.34 -11.04 0.68
C ASP A 628 29.83 -11.55 -0.69
N THR A 629 28.53 -11.79 -0.83
CA THR A 629 27.95 -12.28 -2.08
C THR A 629 26.55 -11.73 -2.29
N VAL A 630 26.24 -11.24 -3.49
CA VAL A 630 24.87 -10.91 -3.93
C VAL A 630 24.49 -11.75 -5.15
N GLY A 631 23.59 -12.71 -4.98
CA GLY A 631 23.26 -13.68 -6.02
C GLY A 631 24.53 -14.42 -6.51
N PRO A 632 24.83 -14.45 -7.82
CA PRO A 632 26.02 -15.11 -8.35
C PRO A 632 27.31 -14.27 -8.30
N TYR A 633 27.24 -12.99 -7.89
CA TYR A 633 28.39 -12.07 -7.80
C TYR A 633 29.18 -12.32 -6.51
N GLY A 634 30.51 -12.46 -6.64
CA GLY A 634 31.39 -12.93 -5.56
C GLY A 634 31.81 -11.90 -4.52
N LYS A 635 31.23 -10.70 -4.56
CA LYS A 635 31.51 -9.57 -3.66
C LYS A 635 30.19 -8.94 -3.20
N SER A 636 30.27 -7.91 -2.39
CA SER A 636 29.09 -7.22 -1.87
C SER A 636 28.28 -6.46 -2.92
N LEU A 637 27.07 -6.09 -2.53
CA LEU A 637 26.21 -5.23 -3.35
C LEU A 637 26.85 -3.86 -3.64
N LEU A 638 27.59 -3.24 -2.70
CA LEU A 638 28.22 -1.95 -2.97
C LEU A 638 29.34 -2.04 -3.98
N TYR A 639 30.11 -3.13 -3.97
CA TYR A 639 31.08 -3.43 -5.04
C TYR A 639 30.37 -3.54 -6.40
N LEU A 640 29.26 -4.28 -6.47
CA LEU A 640 28.47 -4.40 -7.70
C LEU A 640 27.90 -3.05 -8.16
N VAL A 641 27.44 -2.20 -7.23
CA VAL A 641 26.94 -0.86 -7.55
C VAL A 641 28.05 0.01 -8.14
N ALA A 642 29.21 0.08 -7.47
CA ALA A 642 30.36 0.89 -7.89
C ALA A 642 30.89 0.49 -9.28
N ARG A 643 30.78 -0.80 -9.61
CA ARG A 643 31.36 -1.40 -10.82
C ARG A 643 30.37 -1.59 -11.96
N GLY A 644 29.10 -1.87 -11.67
CA GLY A 644 28.09 -2.27 -12.64
C GLY A 644 26.90 -1.32 -12.76
N PHE A 645 26.34 -0.86 -11.64
CA PHE A 645 25.06 -0.13 -11.64
C PHE A 645 25.19 1.38 -11.81
N GLU A 646 26.30 1.97 -11.33
CA GLU A 646 26.57 3.38 -11.58
C GLU A 646 26.81 3.65 -13.07
N GLU A 647 26.46 4.86 -13.49
CA GLU A 647 26.56 5.27 -14.90
C GLU A 647 27.99 5.19 -15.39
N VAL A 648 28.90 5.69 -14.55
CA VAL A 648 30.33 5.59 -14.78
C VAL A 648 30.88 4.45 -13.94
N ARG A 649 31.61 3.54 -14.59
CA ARG A 649 32.26 2.41 -13.91
C ARG A 649 33.35 2.92 -12.97
N LYS A 650 33.57 2.19 -11.88
CA LYS A 650 34.48 2.59 -10.79
C LYS A 650 34.01 3.90 -10.14
N THR A 651 32.72 4.01 -9.83
CA THR A 651 32.23 5.18 -9.07
C THR A 651 32.45 4.92 -7.58
N PRO A 652 33.24 5.74 -6.88
CA PRO A 652 33.46 5.53 -5.45
C PRO A 652 32.20 5.85 -4.65
N LEU A 653 31.88 4.97 -3.69
CA LEU A 653 30.68 5.07 -2.86
C LEU A 653 31.05 5.39 -1.41
N ALA A 654 30.20 6.17 -0.75
CA ALA A 654 30.41 6.65 0.62
C ALA A 654 30.37 5.52 1.67
N GLY A 655 29.70 4.41 1.39
CA GLY A 655 29.54 3.27 2.29
C GLY A 655 30.63 2.21 2.23
N LEU A 656 31.62 2.35 1.33
CA LEU A 656 32.75 1.43 1.23
C LEU A 656 33.87 1.87 2.17
N GLN A 657 34.55 0.92 2.84
CA GLN A 657 35.74 1.23 3.62
C GLN A 657 36.94 1.63 2.74
N HIS A 658 37.10 1.06 1.54
CA HIS A 658 38.28 1.26 0.70
C HIS A 658 38.60 2.74 0.38
N PRO A 659 37.63 3.62 0.04
CA PRO A 659 37.88 5.07 -0.07
C PRO A 659 38.44 5.72 1.20
N LEU A 660 38.13 5.17 2.38
CA LEU A 660 38.58 5.68 3.69
C LEU A 660 39.97 5.17 4.08
N ASP A 661 40.50 4.14 3.40
CA ASP A 661 41.79 3.54 3.74
C ASP A 661 42.95 4.50 3.43
N PRO A 662 43.71 4.97 4.45
CA PRO A 662 44.85 5.86 4.22
C PRO A 662 45.98 5.22 3.41
N SER A 663 46.04 3.88 3.33
CA SER A 663 47.04 3.16 2.54
C SER A 663 46.73 3.12 1.04
N ALA A 664 45.47 3.35 0.64
CA ALA A 664 45.09 3.49 -0.76
C ALA A 664 45.50 4.87 -1.27
N LEU A 665 46.71 4.95 -1.85
CA LEU A 665 47.36 6.19 -2.31
C LEU A 665 47.36 6.39 -3.83
N HIS A 666 46.85 5.41 -4.58
CA HIS A 666 46.88 5.46 -6.04
C HIS A 666 45.66 6.21 -6.61
N PRO A 667 45.88 7.17 -7.54
CA PRO A 667 44.78 7.93 -8.15
C PRO A 667 43.91 7.08 -9.10
N ASP A 668 44.41 5.95 -9.60
CA ASP A 668 43.63 4.94 -10.32
C ASP A 668 43.58 3.66 -9.48
N ASP A 669 42.38 3.15 -9.23
CA ASP A 669 42.10 1.99 -8.38
C ASP A 669 40.99 1.14 -9.02
N ASP A 670 40.66 -0.01 -8.45
CA ASP A 670 39.53 -0.82 -8.89
C ASP A 670 38.17 -0.16 -8.61
N LEU A 671 38.09 0.76 -7.64
CA LEU A 671 36.84 1.39 -7.18
C LEU A 671 36.71 2.88 -7.51
N TRP A 672 37.75 3.54 -8.03
CA TRP A 672 37.67 4.91 -8.55
C TRP A 672 38.53 5.14 -9.79
N ARG A 673 38.20 6.19 -10.54
CA ARG A 673 39.01 6.69 -11.66
C ARG A 673 39.93 7.83 -11.20
N PRO A 674 40.99 8.17 -11.95
CA PRO A 674 41.82 9.37 -11.70
C PRO A 674 41.03 10.65 -11.47
N ASP A 675 39.95 10.87 -12.24
CA ASP A 675 39.12 12.07 -12.12
C ASP A 675 38.34 12.14 -10.81
N ASP A 676 38.04 10.99 -10.19
CA ASP A 676 37.31 10.91 -8.92
C ASP A 676 38.27 10.98 -7.70
N TRP A 677 39.58 10.91 -7.92
CA TRP A 677 40.59 10.89 -6.86
C TRP A 677 40.49 12.10 -5.89
N PRO A 678 40.29 13.35 -6.35
CA PRO A 678 40.08 14.47 -5.44
C PRO A 678 38.86 14.28 -4.52
N ALA A 679 37.78 13.69 -5.01
CA ALA A 679 36.59 13.41 -4.21
C ALA A 679 36.85 12.32 -3.16
N VAL A 680 37.63 11.28 -3.51
CA VAL A 680 38.09 10.25 -2.56
C VAL A 680 38.92 10.87 -1.44
N GLN A 681 39.90 11.72 -1.78
CA GLN A 681 40.73 12.41 -0.79
C GLN A 681 39.90 13.33 0.12
N ALA A 682 38.97 14.09 -0.46
CA ALA A 682 38.09 14.98 0.29
C ALA A 682 37.19 14.21 1.26
N TRP A 683 36.56 13.13 0.79
CA TRP A 683 35.71 12.28 1.63
C TRP A 683 36.49 11.63 2.77
N ARG A 684 37.67 11.06 2.47
CA ARG A 684 38.56 10.45 3.46
C ARG A 684 38.95 11.45 4.55
N ALA A 685 39.41 12.63 4.14
CA ALA A 685 39.80 13.70 5.07
C ALA A 685 38.60 14.17 5.91
N TRP A 686 37.43 14.30 5.30
CA TRP A 686 36.22 14.74 5.99
C TRP A 686 35.76 13.73 7.04
N VAL A 687 35.71 12.44 6.72
CA VAL A 687 35.34 11.36 7.65
C VAL A 687 36.36 11.24 8.79
N ALA A 688 37.66 11.32 8.49
CA ALA A 688 38.71 11.29 9.50
C ALA A 688 38.64 12.48 10.47
N ALA A 689 38.09 13.61 10.03
CA ALA A 689 37.88 14.81 10.83
C ALA A 689 36.50 14.86 11.54
N LEU A 690 35.72 13.77 11.53
CA LEU A 690 34.52 13.68 12.36
C LEU A 690 34.92 13.43 13.82
N PRO A 691 34.32 14.13 14.80
CA PRO A 691 34.60 13.91 16.21
C PRO A 691 34.35 12.47 16.65
N ALA A 692 35.17 11.97 17.58
CA ALA A 692 34.91 10.70 18.22
C ALA A 692 33.58 10.73 19.00
N GLN A 693 32.97 9.56 19.15
CA GLN A 693 31.76 9.36 19.93
C GLN A 693 32.03 9.52 21.44
N ALA A 694 30.96 9.60 22.23
CA ALA A 694 31.05 9.78 23.68
C ALA A 694 31.80 8.64 24.42
N ASP A 695 31.82 7.43 23.85
CA ASP A 695 32.57 6.27 24.32
C ASP A 695 34.02 6.22 23.80
N GLY A 696 34.44 7.21 23.00
CA GLY A 696 35.74 7.25 22.34
C GLY A 696 35.81 6.47 21.02
N ALA A 697 34.73 5.81 20.60
CA ALA A 697 34.68 5.12 19.31
C ALA A 697 34.76 6.12 18.13
N PRO A 698 35.35 5.76 16.99
CA PRO A 698 35.35 6.62 15.81
C PRO A 698 33.92 6.87 15.32
N ALA A 699 33.65 8.03 14.70
CA ALA A 699 32.33 8.31 14.11
C ALA A 699 31.97 7.37 12.95
N CYS A 700 32.98 6.83 12.26
CA CYS A 700 32.84 5.78 11.26
C CYS A 700 33.27 4.45 11.86
N GLU A 701 32.30 3.58 12.14
CA GLU A 701 32.53 2.22 12.65
C GLU A 701 32.65 1.24 11.49
N VAL A 702 33.64 0.35 11.57
CA VAL A 702 33.93 -0.66 10.54
C VAL A 702 33.56 -2.04 11.07
N SER A 703 32.53 -2.64 10.50
CA SER A 703 32.08 -3.99 10.83
C SER A 703 32.91 -5.04 10.07
N ALA A 704 33.62 -5.90 10.81
CA ALA A 704 34.37 -7.03 10.24
C ALA A 704 33.94 -8.40 10.78
N MET A 705 33.19 -8.42 11.89
CA MET A 705 32.80 -9.62 12.62
C MET A 705 31.38 -10.06 12.27
N ARG A 706 30.98 -11.24 12.75
CA ARG A 706 29.60 -11.72 12.60
C ARG A 706 28.62 -10.71 13.19
N MET A 707 27.53 -10.47 12.48
CA MET A 707 26.50 -9.49 12.82
C MET A 707 25.38 -10.18 13.58
N PRO A 708 25.19 -9.91 14.89
CA PRO A 708 24.12 -10.52 15.68
C PRO A 708 22.75 -10.00 15.22
N VAL A 709 21.88 -10.91 14.80
CA VAL A 709 20.49 -10.59 14.37
C VAL A 709 19.46 -10.91 15.46
N SER A 710 19.85 -11.76 16.40
CA SER A 710 19.13 -12.00 17.65
C SER A 710 20.12 -12.40 18.75
N LEU A 711 19.65 -12.54 19.99
CA LEU A 711 20.48 -13.01 21.10
C LEU A 711 21.06 -14.43 20.86
N GLN A 712 20.44 -15.23 20.00
CA GLN A 712 20.83 -16.62 19.74
C GLN A 712 21.50 -16.81 18.37
N ARG A 713 21.42 -15.82 17.47
CA ARG A 713 21.87 -15.96 16.08
C ARG A 713 22.69 -14.76 15.64
N ALA A 714 23.84 -15.06 15.04
CA ALA A 714 24.64 -14.09 14.29
C ALA A 714 24.85 -14.58 12.86
N VAL A 715 24.77 -13.67 11.90
CA VAL A 715 24.99 -13.95 10.47
C VAL A 715 26.39 -13.50 10.03
N LYS A 716 26.79 -13.93 8.84
CA LYS A 716 28.03 -13.46 8.22
C LYS A 716 27.94 -11.93 7.99
N PRO A 717 29.02 -11.17 8.22
CA PRO A 717 29.05 -9.75 7.85
C PRO A 717 28.73 -9.61 6.37
N SER A 718 27.71 -8.83 6.06
CA SER A 718 27.22 -8.61 4.70
C SER A 718 26.51 -7.26 4.60
N HIS A 719 26.45 -6.71 3.39
CA HIS A 719 25.79 -5.43 3.15
C HIS A 719 24.31 -5.43 3.58
N SER A 720 23.61 -6.55 3.41
CA SER A 720 22.18 -6.69 3.75
C SER A 720 21.92 -6.86 5.25
N ALA A 721 22.94 -7.18 6.05
CA ALA A 721 22.77 -7.49 7.47
C ALA A 721 22.72 -6.26 8.38
N PHE A 722 23.13 -5.07 7.92
CA PHE A 722 23.12 -3.84 8.74
C PHE A 722 21.76 -3.52 9.35
N ASP A 723 20.67 -3.63 8.58
CA ASP A 723 19.31 -3.36 9.06
C ASP A 723 18.75 -4.46 9.99
N ASN A 724 19.48 -5.56 10.18
CA ASN A 724 19.13 -6.67 11.09
C ASN A 724 20.06 -6.75 12.30
N ASP A 725 21.09 -5.90 12.39
CA ASP A 725 22.08 -6.02 13.46
C ASP A 725 21.58 -5.36 14.75
N ILE A 726 21.37 -6.17 15.79
CA ILE A 726 20.80 -5.71 17.07
C ILE A 726 21.74 -4.75 17.81
N VAL A 727 23.06 -4.88 17.61
CA VAL A 727 24.06 -4.01 18.23
C VAL A 727 24.05 -2.65 17.54
N ILE A 728 24.04 -2.63 16.21
CA ILE A 728 23.99 -1.38 15.43
C ILE A 728 22.69 -0.62 15.73
N LEU A 729 21.55 -1.30 15.75
CA LEU A 729 20.28 -0.66 16.09
C LEU A 729 20.27 -0.13 17.54
N GLY A 730 20.79 -0.91 18.49
CA GLY A 730 20.93 -0.49 19.88
C GLY A 730 21.78 0.77 20.05
N ARG A 731 22.94 0.82 19.36
CA ARG A 731 23.81 2.01 19.32
C ARG A 731 23.10 3.22 18.71
N THR A 732 22.32 3.02 17.65
CA THR A 732 21.53 4.10 17.03
C THR A 732 20.44 4.63 17.95
N ILE A 733 19.73 3.77 18.69
CA ILE A 733 18.77 4.22 19.71
C ILE A 733 19.49 5.05 20.78
N ASN A 734 20.64 4.60 21.30
CA ASN A 734 21.41 5.37 22.28
C ASN A 734 21.86 6.74 21.75
N ARG A 735 22.30 6.83 20.49
CA ARG A 735 22.69 8.09 19.84
C ARG A 735 21.53 9.08 19.70
N VAL A 736 20.34 8.57 19.35
CA VAL A 736 19.10 9.37 19.32
C VAL A 736 18.78 9.89 20.71
N LEU A 737 18.94 9.06 21.74
CA LEU A 737 18.75 9.45 23.15
C LEU A 737 19.84 10.38 23.71
N GLY A 738 20.93 10.64 22.97
CA GLY A 738 22.06 11.42 23.46
C GLY A 738 22.88 10.71 24.54
N ARG A 739 22.84 9.36 24.56
CA ARG A 739 23.55 8.50 25.51
C ARG A 739 24.80 7.91 24.87
N SER A 740 25.70 7.37 25.70
CA SER A 740 26.83 6.57 25.22
C SER A 740 26.34 5.41 24.33
N PRO A 741 26.97 5.13 23.18
CA PRO A 741 26.50 4.12 22.23
C PRO A 741 26.23 2.73 22.84
N ASP A 742 27.05 2.29 23.80
CA ASP A 742 26.91 1.00 24.49
C ASP A 742 26.14 1.07 25.83
N ALA A 743 25.44 2.17 26.10
CA ALA A 743 24.65 2.28 27.31
C ALA A 743 23.48 1.27 27.31
N ALA A 744 23.13 0.72 28.48
CA ALA A 744 21.99 -0.17 28.61
C ALA A 744 20.68 0.55 28.25
N LEU A 745 19.93 0.01 27.30
CA LEU A 745 18.61 0.51 26.91
C LEU A 745 17.54 0.08 27.91
N ALA A 746 16.50 0.91 28.08
CA ALA A 746 15.34 0.54 28.89
C ALA A 746 14.62 -0.67 28.28
N ALA A 747 14.52 -0.69 26.95
CA ALA A 747 14.12 -1.85 26.16
C ALA A 747 15.28 -2.26 25.23
N PRO A 748 16.08 -3.28 25.60
CA PRO A 748 17.17 -3.77 24.75
C PRO A 748 16.66 -4.30 23.40
N VAL A 749 17.45 -4.11 22.34
CA VAL A 749 17.19 -4.74 21.03
C VAL A 749 17.65 -6.18 21.11
N THR A 750 16.72 -7.14 21.01
CA THR A 750 17.02 -8.56 21.26
C THR A 750 16.79 -9.46 20.06
N ASP A 751 15.94 -9.05 19.13
CA ASP A 751 15.54 -9.88 17.99
C ASP A 751 15.08 -9.02 16.81
N LEU A 752 15.79 -9.16 15.69
CA LEU A 752 15.47 -8.61 14.37
C LEU A 752 15.49 -9.71 13.31
N ASP A 753 15.44 -10.99 13.70
CA ASP A 753 15.39 -12.14 12.80
C ASP A 753 13.93 -12.49 12.51
N TYR A 754 13.50 -12.33 11.25
CA TYR A 754 12.09 -12.46 10.86
C TYR A 754 11.85 -13.25 9.57
#